data_AF-A0A2V9CPE4-F1
#
_entry.id   AF-A0A2V9CPE4-F1
#
_cell.length_a   1.000
_cell.length_b   1.000
_cell.length_c   1.000
_cell.angle_alpha   90.00
_cell.angle_beta   90.00
_cell.angle_gamma   90.00
#
_symmetry.space_group_name_H-M   'P 1'
#
loop_
_entity.id
_entity.type
_entity.pdbx_description
1 polymer ?
#
loop_
_entity_poly.entity_id
_entity_poly.type
_entity_poly.pdbx_seq_one_letter_code
_entity_poly.pdbx_strand_id
1 'polypeptide(L)'
;MQAARAKMLEVSDINLETGDRFEVQVHSFAAGKVRLALPPQMLDPATMVKVLEDDAGHLLPFNHGAGGNLIELTSTAAQGTLGAETEAIWLEYLSPTRYRLMIDRPPASLAQDLAPAAKRVVGAVPNREIEFSSGDLDLLRRPAPPITRRDFELALRAVKLASHPGFDSLICLPMVRDMELLEHQIRTAITVLRRLRGRALLCDEVGLGKTIEAGLVLSELLMRGLVRSVLVLTPPSLITQWQGELRRKFGIDLISHDDPAFRQSEAGAWECYERVIVSQHTAKREPHRSAILNRKWDIVIVDEAHHLRNRTTALWRFTSEIQRQFVLLLTATPVQNNLDELFNLVTLLEPGLLSTKRDFSQRFISKGDKLTPKNVDELHTLLSEVMVRNRRSTVGLQFTQRFARTEAVAMTASEKAFYDAVAALVRDQLHAETKTPALNRMTLITLQMALGSSSAAAAAMLENLWDKAILPACQRQSILEWSGRSSLQDQSAKVGRLLGLLDEFPDKLVIFTQFRATQEMLRRHLAQAGHDVAVFHGGLPRLGKEAAIEHFRESARLMICTESGSEGRNLQFAHGLCNFDLPWNPMKIEQRIGRLSRIGQKRDVYVFNFVAAGTVESAVLHLLEAKLNMFELVIGEVDMILGNLDEEREFEDIVADEWAAAANADEFAARMEMLGNRLLAAKVAYFQQRSQDEKLFGNRFAPEG
;
A
#
# COMPACT_ATOMS: atom_id res chain seq x y z
N MET A 1 34.91 3.91 -28.52
CA MET A 1 34.04 2.86 -27.94
C MET A 1 32.58 2.98 -28.43
N GLN A 2 32.34 3.17 -29.74
CA GLN A 2 30.97 3.18 -30.30
C GLN A 2 30.75 2.07 -31.35
N ALA A 3 31.75 1.24 -31.63
CA ALA A 3 31.66 0.11 -32.57
C ALA A 3 31.55 -1.27 -31.88
N ALA A 4 31.48 -1.33 -30.55
CA ALA A 4 31.39 -2.59 -29.79
C ALA A 4 29.99 -2.86 -29.20
N ARG A 5 28.99 -2.02 -29.53
CA ARG A 5 27.61 -2.15 -29.00
C ARG A 5 26.60 -2.77 -29.97
N ALA A 6 27.06 -3.25 -31.14
CA ALA A 6 26.21 -3.78 -32.21
C ALA A 6 26.27 -5.32 -32.37
N LYS A 7 26.84 -6.04 -31.40
CA LYS A 7 26.90 -7.52 -31.39
C LYS A 7 26.67 -8.04 -29.97
N MET A 8 25.41 -8.03 -29.52
CA MET A 8 24.86 -8.86 -28.43
C MET A 8 23.37 -8.52 -28.19
N LEU A 9 22.58 -8.54 -29.27
CA LEU A 9 21.12 -8.63 -29.21
C LEU A 9 20.71 -9.90 -29.96
N GLU A 10 21.19 -11.05 -29.49
CA GLU A 10 20.55 -12.34 -29.70
C GLU A 10 20.01 -12.76 -28.33
N VAL A 11 18.83 -12.24 -28.01
CA VAL A 11 17.94 -12.78 -26.99
C VAL A 11 16.56 -12.73 -27.61
N SER A 12 16.11 -13.85 -28.19
CA SER A 12 14.69 -14.10 -28.39
C SER A 12 14.25 -15.16 -27.39
N ASP A 13 14.12 -14.76 -26.12
CA ASP A 13 13.27 -15.44 -25.13
C ASP A 13 11.80 -15.18 -25.50
N ILE A 14 11.35 -15.73 -26.63
CA ILE A 14 9.94 -15.70 -27.02
C ILE A 14 9.27 -16.92 -26.35
N ASN A 15 8.78 -16.72 -25.13
CA ASN A 15 8.05 -17.73 -24.36
C ASN A 15 6.57 -17.68 -24.79
N LEU A 16 6.22 -18.39 -25.87
CA LEU A 16 4.82 -18.57 -26.32
C LEU A 16 4.21 -19.83 -25.71
N GLU A 17 3.06 -19.68 -25.07
CA GLU A 17 2.29 -20.79 -24.51
C GLU A 17 1.10 -21.16 -25.40
N THR A 18 0.76 -22.45 -25.49
CA THR A 18 -0.37 -22.93 -26.29
C THR A 18 -1.65 -22.23 -25.85
N GLY A 19 -2.29 -21.49 -26.75
CA GLY A 19 -3.49 -20.70 -26.48
C GLY A 19 -3.27 -19.18 -26.55
N ASP A 20 -2.02 -18.69 -26.62
CA ASP A 20 -1.74 -17.27 -26.79
C ASP A 20 -2.37 -16.72 -28.08
N ARG A 21 -3.10 -15.60 -27.98
CA ARG A 21 -3.83 -15.01 -29.12
C ARG A 21 -3.24 -13.67 -29.52
N PHE A 22 -2.98 -13.54 -30.81
CA PHE A 22 -2.42 -12.32 -31.39
C PHE A 22 -3.40 -11.72 -32.38
N GLU A 23 -3.83 -10.48 -32.14
CA GLU A 23 -4.68 -9.76 -33.08
C GLU A 23 -3.88 -9.43 -34.35
N VAL A 24 -4.48 -9.67 -35.52
CA VAL A 24 -3.84 -9.47 -36.82
C VAL A 24 -4.64 -8.49 -37.67
N GLN A 25 -3.94 -7.49 -38.19
CA GLN A 25 -4.53 -6.49 -39.07
C GLN A 25 -4.61 -7.00 -40.52
N VAL A 26 -5.74 -6.71 -41.17
CA VAL A 26 -5.95 -6.99 -42.60
C VAL A 26 -5.42 -5.81 -43.43
N HIS A 27 -4.48 -6.08 -44.33
CA HIS A 27 -3.77 -5.02 -45.05
C HIS A 27 -4.42 -4.67 -46.42
N SER A 28 -5.10 -5.61 -47.08
CA SER A 28 -5.82 -5.36 -48.34
C SER A 28 -6.71 -6.52 -48.77
N PHE A 29 -7.85 -6.22 -49.40
CA PHE A 29 -8.64 -7.14 -50.21
C PHE A 29 -8.54 -6.73 -51.68
N ALA A 30 -7.57 -7.26 -52.42
CA ALA A 30 -7.44 -6.99 -53.86
C ALA A 30 -7.41 -8.31 -54.63
N ALA A 31 -8.27 -8.43 -55.64
CA ALA A 31 -8.32 -9.57 -56.57
C ALA A 31 -8.40 -10.97 -55.90
N GLY A 32 -9.24 -11.12 -54.86
CA GLY A 32 -9.48 -12.43 -54.23
C GLY A 32 -8.32 -12.94 -53.37
N LYS A 33 -7.50 -12.06 -52.81
CA LYS A 33 -6.44 -12.45 -51.87
C LYS A 33 -6.55 -11.66 -50.57
N VAL A 34 -6.50 -12.35 -49.43
CA VAL A 34 -6.48 -11.73 -48.09
C VAL A 34 -5.05 -11.72 -47.59
N ARG A 35 -4.57 -10.54 -47.17
CA ARG A 35 -3.24 -10.35 -46.60
C ARG A 35 -3.34 -9.96 -45.12
N LEU A 36 -2.70 -10.75 -44.28
CA LEU A 36 -2.65 -10.63 -42.82
C LEU A 36 -1.26 -10.18 -42.38
N ALA A 37 -1.16 -9.12 -41.58
CA ALA A 37 0.11 -8.62 -41.05
C ALA A 37 0.53 -9.37 -39.79
N LEU A 38 1.68 -10.04 -39.85
CA LEU A 38 2.18 -10.80 -38.72
C LEU A 38 2.77 -9.87 -37.63
N PRO A 39 2.46 -10.12 -36.35
CA PRO A 39 3.13 -9.47 -35.23
C PRO A 39 4.65 -9.70 -35.25
N PRO A 40 5.46 -8.80 -34.67
CA PRO A 40 6.92 -8.93 -34.62
C PRO A 40 7.42 -10.26 -34.02
N GLN A 41 6.67 -10.81 -33.07
CA GLN A 41 6.97 -12.08 -32.39
C GLN A 41 6.89 -13.29 -33.32
N MET A 42 6.20 -13.17 -34.46
CA MET A 42 6.07 -14.22 -35.47
C MET A 42 7.02 -14.02 -36.67
N LEU A 43 7.96 -13.08 -36.57
CA LEU A 43 9.01 -12.86 -37.58
C LEU A 43 10.32 -13.60 -37.24
N ASP A 44 10.43 -14.13 -36.02
CA ASP A 44 11.55 -14.98 -35.61
C ASP A 44 11.44 -16.37 -36.29
N PRO A 45 12.53 -16.94 -36.84
CA PRO A 45 12.54 -18.26 -37.45
C PRO A 45 11.95 -19.40 -36.58
N ALA A 46 12.04 -19.30 -35.25
CA ALA A 46 11.54 -20.28 -34.30
C ALA A 46 10.01 -20.27 -34.16
N THR A 47 9.38 -19.12 -34.39
CA THR A 47 7.93 -18.89 -34.17
C THR A 47 7.20 -18.49 -35.45
N MET A 48 7.91 -18.33 -36.57
CA MET A 48 7.35 -18.01 -37.88
C MET A 48 6.24 -18.98 -38.28
N VAL A 49 5.11 -18.45 -38.73
CA VAL A 49 3.96 -19.26 -39.15
C VAL A 49 4.36 -20.13 -40.35
N LYS A 50 4.29 -21.45 -40.19
CA LYS A 50 4.49 -22.45 -41.25
C LYS A 50 3.24 -23.28 -41.48
N VAL A 51 2.41 -23.44 -40.44
CA VAL A 51 1.15 -24.17 -40.48
C VAL A 51 0.06 -23.26 -39.93
N LEU A 52 -1.02 -23.11 -40.71
CA LEU A 52 -2.19 -22.32 -40.33
C LEU A 52 -3.43 -23.17 -40.46
N GLU A 53 -4.29 -23.16 -39.44
CA GLU A 53 -5.54 -23.93 -39.39
C GLU A 53 -6.74 -23.02 -39.13
N ASP A 54 -7.93 -23.42 -39.56
CA ASP A 54 -9.19 -22.74 -39.19
C ASP A 54 -9.75 -23.24 -37.84
N ASP A 55 -10.86 -22.64 -37.39
CA ASP A 55 -11.58 -23.04 -36.16
C ASP A 55 -12.02 -24.51 -36.13
N ALA A 56 -12.17 -25.14 -37.30
CA ALA A 56 -12.53 -26.55 -37.44
C ALA A 56 -11.29 -27.47 -37.56
N GLY A 57 -10.08 -26.93 -37.52
CA GLY A 57 -8.82 -27.67 -37.61
C GLY A 57 -8.38 -28.03 -39.03
N HIS A 58 -9.00 -27.44 -40.07
CA HIS A 58 -8.55 -27.65 -41.45
C HIS A 58 -7.37 -26.75 -41.80
N LEU A 59 -6.40 -27.31 -42.52
CA LEU A 59 -5.23 -26.58 -42.97
C LEU A 59 -5.60 -25.50 -44.01
N LEU A 60 -5.20 -24.26 -43.73
CA LEU A 60 -5.37 -23.11 -44.59
C LEU A 60 -4.09 -22.89 -45.41
N PRO A 61 -4.12 -23.08 -46.75
CA PRO A 61 -2.94 -22.83 -47.57
C PRO A 61 -2.66 -21.33 -47.71
N PHE A 62 -1.39 -20.95 -47.51
CA PHE A 62 -0.97 -19.55 -47.53
C PHE A 62 0.44 -19.38 -48.10
N ASN A 63 0.76 -18.17 -48.56
CA ASN A 63 2.09 -17.76 -49.01
C ASN A 63 2.61 -16.61 -48.15
N HIS A 64 3.91 -16.58 -47.85
CA HIS A 64 4.55 -15.42 -47.23
C HIS A 64 4.73 -14.28 -48.24
N GLY A 65 4.37 -13.06 -47.83
CA GLY A 65 4.57 -11.85 -48.62
C GLY A 65 6.04 -11.40 -48.65
N ALA A 66 6.37 -10.52 -49.59
CA ALA A 66 7.73 -9.97 -49.72
C ALA A 66 8.11 -9.19 -48.44
N GLY A 67 9.01 -9.74 -47.64
CA GLY A 67 9.43 -9.19 -46.34
C GLY A 67 9.13 -10.07 -45.12
N GLY A 68 8.42 -11.20 -45.27
CA GLY A 68 8.18 -12.18 -44.21
C GLY A 68 7.21 -11.73 -43.11
N ASN A 69 6.72 -10.50 -43.18
CA ASN A 69 5.80 -9.88 -42.21
C ASN A 69 4.33 -9.94 -42.62
N LEU A 70 4.02 -10.62 -43.73
CA LEU A 70 2.68 -10.73 -44.28
C LEU A 70 2.42 -12.18 -44.68
N ILE A 71 1.20 -12.65 -44.41
CA ILE A 71 0.69 -13.92 -44.93
C ILE A 71 -0.44 -13.65 -45.92
N GLU A 72 -0.37 -14.25 -47.10
CA GLU A 72 -1.37 -14.20 -48.15
C GLU A 72 -2.12 -15.55 -48.22
N LEU A 73 -3.39 -15.56 -47.81
CA LEU A 73 -4.24 -16.76 -47.87
C LEU A 73 -4.62 -17.08 -49.32
N THR A 74 -4.47 -18.35 -49.73
CA THR A 74 -4.67 -18.80 -51.13
C THR A 74 -5.97 -19.56 -51.38
N SER A 75 -6.69 -19.95 -50.32
CA SER A 75 -7.93 -20.74 -50.43
C SER A 75 -9.18 -19.85 -50.59
N THR A 76 -10.10 -20.27 -51.46
CA THR A 76 -11.44 -19.71 -51.60
C THR A 76 -12.33 -19.97 -50.38
N ALA A 77 -12.02 -20.99 -49.57
CA ALA A 77 -12.75 -21.26 -48.32
C ALA A 77 -12.47 -20.20 -47.26
N ALA A 78 -11.25 -19.65 -47.19
CA ALA A 78 -10.91 -18.54 -46.31
C ALA A 78 -11.62 -17.22 -46.70
N GLN A 79 -11.96 -17.05 -47.98
CA GLN A 79 -12.62 -15.86 -48.51
C GLN A 79 -14.10 -15.77 -48.10
N GLY A 80 -14.76 -16.91 -47.84
CA GLY A 80 -16.14 -16.94 -47.32
C GLY A 80 -16.22 -16.59 -45.83
N THR A 81 -15.09 -16.62 -45.12
CA THR A 81 -15.02 -16.47 -43.67
C THR A 81 -14.70 -15.04 -43.22
N LEU A 82 -14.09 -14.23 -44.09
CA LEU A 82 -13.53 -12.91 -43.80
C LEU A 82 -14.32 -11.80 -44.53
N GLY A 83 -15.34 -11.25 -43.86
CA GLY A 83 -16.20 -10.19 -44.37
C GLY A 83 -15.66 -8.79 -44.05
N ALA A 84 -16.06 -7.77 -44.83
CA ALA A 84 -15.53 -6.41 -44.75
C ALA A 84 -16.07 -5.54 -43.57
N GLU A 85 -16.72 -6.13 -42.56
CA GLU A 85 -17.31 -5.38 -41.44
C GLU A 85 -16.67 -5.77 -40.10
N THR A 86 -15.68 -4.98 -39.64
CA THR A 86 -15.16 -4.95 -38.24
C THR A 86 -15.11 -6.30 -37.50
N GLU A 87 -14.51 -7.31 -38.12
CA GLU A 87 -14.18 -8.58 -37.48
C GLU A 87 -12.76 -8.51 -36.90
N ALA A 88 -12.59 -8.77 -35.60
CA ALA A 88 -11.26 -8.93 -35.02
C ALA A 88 -10.75 -10.34 -35.39
N ILE A 89 -9.58 -10.39 -36.06
CA ILE A 89 -8.96 -11.63 -36.51
C ILE A 89 -7.80 -11.93 -35.57
N TRP A 90 -7.76 -13.15 -35.05
CA TRP A 90 -6.74 -13.60 -34.11
C TRP A 90 -5.97 -14.79 -34.67
N LEU A 91 -4.68 -14.84 -34.36
CA LEU A 91 -3.86 -16.04 -34.48
C LEU A 91 -3.63 -16.62 -33.08
N GLU A 92 -4.19 -17.80 -32.83
CA GLU A 92 -3.96 -18.57 -31.60
C GLU A 92 -2.75 -19.49 -31.81
N TYR A 93 -1.75 -19.38 -30.94
CA TYR A 93 -0.56 -20.22 -30.96
C TYR A 93 -0.89 -21.64 -30.49
N LEU A 94 -0.62 -22.65 -31.32
CA LEU A 94 -0.87 -24.05 -30.98
C LEU A 94 0.42 -24.76 -30.56
N SER A 95 1.47 -24.57 -31.33
CA SER A 95 2.80 -25.13 -31.12
C SER A 95 3.82 -24.40 -32.01
N PRO A 96 5.14 -24.63 -31.88
CA PRO A 96 6.13 -23.90 -32.68
C PRO A 96 5.81 -23.94 -34.16
N THR A 97 5.67 -22.75 -34.77
CA THR A 97 5.32 -22.52 -36.19
C THR A 97 3.89 -22.90 -36.61
N ARG A 98 3.01 -23.31 -35.69
CA ARG A 98 1.64 -23.74 -35.97
C ARG A 98 0.62 -22.87 -35.23
N TYR A 99 -0.32 -22.31 -35.99
CA TYR A 99 -1.31 -21.35 -35.49
C TYR A 99 -2.72 -21.69 -35.98
N ARG A 100 -3.72 -21.29 -35.21
CA ARG A 100 -5.13 -21.31 -35.61
C ARG A 100 -5.60 -19.87 -35.89
N LEU A 101 -6.21 -19.67 -37.05
CA LEU A 101 -6.89 -18.43 -37.42
C LEU A 101 -8.29 -18.43 -36.84
N MET A 102 -8.50 -17.63 -35.80
CA MET A 102 -9.80 -17.42 -35.17
C MET A 102 -10.40 -16.12 -35.68
N ILE A 103 -11.71 -16.13 -35.95
CA ILE A 103 -12.45 -14.91 -36.33
C ILE A 103 -13.52 -14.69 -35.28
N ASP A 104 -13.42 -13.59 -34.56
CA ASP A 104 -14.40 -13.29 -33.52
C ASP A 104 -15.68 -12.76 -34.19
N ARG A 105 -16.63 -13.67 -34.38
CA ARG A 105 -17.96 -13.32 -34.91
C ARG A 105 -18.85 -12.95 -33.73
N PRO A 106 -19.59 -11.82 -33.80
CA PRO A 106 -20.65 -11.58 -32.84
C PRO A 106 -21.63 -12.77 -32.84
N PRO A 107 -22.20 -13.16 -31.69
CA PRO A 107 -23.03 -14.35 -31.57
C PRO A 107 -24.19 -14.33 -32.57
N ALA A 108 -24.47 -15.49 -33.17
CA ALA A 108 -25.47 -15.67 -34.23
C ALA A 108 -26.90 -15.22 -33.87
N SER A 109 -27.19 -14.95 -32.59
CA SER A 109 -28.44 -14.34 -32.14
C SER A 109 -28.64 -12.89 -32.60
N LEU A 110 -27.59 -12.21 -33.11
CA LEU A 110 -27.68 -10.89 -33.73
C LEU A 110 -27.84 -10.94 -35.27
N ALA A 111 -27.59 -12.10 -35.90
CA ALA A 111 -27.59 -12.24 -37.36
C ALA A 111 -28.93 -12.70 -37.96
N GLN A 112 -29.87 -13.21 -37.15
CA GLN A 112 -31.21 -13.56 -37.65
C GLN A 112 -32.07 -12.33 -37.99
N ASP A 113 -31.76 -11.17 -37.42
CA ASP A 113 -32.48 -9.93 -37.73
C ASP A 113 -31.89 -9.16 -38.93
N LEU A 114 -30.73 -9.58 -39.45
CA LEU A 114 -29.98 -8.79 -40.42
C LEU A 114 -29.22 -9.65 -41.45
N ALA A 115 -29.91 -10.23 -42.45
CA ALA A 115 -29.44 -10.40 -43.84
C ALA A 115 -30.42 -11.21 -44.72
N PRO A 116 -30.43 -11.09 -46.07
CA PRO A 116 -30.15 -9.91 -46.89
C PRO A 116 -31.12 -9.79 -48.11
N ALA A 117 -31.68 -8.61 -48.36
CA ALA A 117 -32.16 -8.24 -49.69
C ALA A 117 -31.02 -7.57 -50.48
N ALA A 118 -30.02 -8.35 -50.89
CA ALA A 118 -29.04 -7.89 -51.86
C ALA A 118 -29.67 -7.94 -53.26
N LYS A 119 -29.96 -6.75 -53.82
CA LYS A 119 -29.78 -6.37 -55.25
C LYS A 119 -30.63 -5.12 -55.56
N ARG A 120 -30.00 -3.94 -55.57
CA ARG A 120 -30.24 -2.89 -56.57
C ARG A 120 -29.18 -1.79 -56.44
N VAL A 121 -28.33 -1.76 -57.46
CA VAL A 121 -27.82 -0.60 -58.19
C VAL A 121 -27.83 0.75 -57.45
N VAL A 122 -26.67 1.40 -57.46
CA VAL A 122 -26.47 2.82 -57.16
C VAL A 122 -27.65 3.67 -57.65
N GLY A 123 -28.46 4.12 -56.72
CA GLY A 123 -29.54 5.09 -56.87
C GLY A 123 -29.77 5.68 -55.50
N ALA A 124 -30.01 6.99 -55.44
CA ALA A 124 -30.17 7.78 -54.21
C ALA A 124 -30.79 6.98 -53.06
N VAL A 125 -30.13 6.98 -51.89
CA VAL A 125 -30.70 6.43 -50.65
C VAL A 125 -32.12 7.00 -50.53
N PRO A 126 -33.19 6.20 -50.61
CA PRO A 126 -34.52 6.74 -50.39
C PRO A 126 -34.48 7.29 -48.97
N ASN A 127 -34.97 8.52 -48.77
CA ASN A 127 -35.21 9.07 -47.44
C ASN A 127 -35.91 7.98 -46.63
N ARG A 128 -35.17 7.26 -45.79
CA ARG A 128 -35.77 6.41 -44.78
C ARG A 128 -36.28 7.39 -43.75
N GLU A 129 -37.55 7.75 -43.89
CA GLU A 129 -38.25 8.46 -42.84
C GLU A 129 -38.16 7.57 -41.60
N ILE A 130 -37.41 8.06 -40.61
CA ILE A 130 -37.36 7.46 -39.29
C ILE A 130 -38.73 7.76 -38.68
N GLU A 131 -39.65 6.81 -38.76
CA GLU A 131 -40.93 6.88 -38.07
C GLU A 131 -40.70 6.59 -36.59
N PHE A 132 -40.74 7.64 -35.79
CA PHE A 132 -40.76 7.55 -34.35
C PHE A 132 -42.18 7.17 -33.89
N SER A 133 -42.28 6.28 -32.90
CA SER A 133 -43.57 6.04 -32.25
C SER A 133 -44.09 7.34 -31.63
N SER A 134 -45.41 7.44 -31.39
CA SER A 134 -45.99 8.61 -30.71
C SER A 134 -45.33 8.88 -29.35
N GLY A 135 -44.95 7.83 -28.62
CA GLY A 135 -44.20 7.96 -27.37
C GLY A 135 -42.78 8.50 -27.54
N ASP A 136 -42.07 8.09 -28.60
CA ASP A 136 -40.72 8.56 -28.89
C ASP A 136 -40.70 10.00 -29.41
N LEU A 137 -41.70 10.38 -30.23
CA LEU A 137 -41.89 11.76 -30.67
C LEU A 137 -42.16 12.68 -29.49
N ASP A 138 -42.97 12.27 -28.53
CA ASP A 138 -43.21 13.03 -27.31
C ASP A 138 -41.94 13.15 -26.47
N LEU A 139 -41.08 12.13 -26.46
CA LEU A 139 -39.81 12.13 -25.75
C LEU A 139 -38.77 13.04 -26.42
N LEU A 140 -38.72 13.09 -27.76
CA LEU A 140 -37.86 13.97 -28.55
C LEU A 140 -38.34 15.42 -28.59
N ARG A 141 -39.66 15.64 -28.49
CA ARG A 141 -40.28 16.98 -28.42
C ARG A 141 -40.20 17.59 -27.02
N ARG A 142 -39.91 16.80 -25.99
CA ARG A 142 -39.62 17.36 -24.66
C ARG A 142 -38.40 18.27 -24.79
N PRO A 143 -38.49 19.53 -24.32
CA PRO A 143 -37.31 20.38 -24.29
C PRO A 143 -36.28 19.71 -23.40
N ALA A 144 -35.23 19.16 -24.02
CA ALA A 144 -34.06 18.73 -23.28
C ALA A 144 -33.47 19.98 -22.63
N PRO A 145 -33.09 19.94 -21.33
CA PRO A 145 -32.30 21.01 -20.75
C PRO A 145 -31.08 21.25 -21.65
N PRO A 146 -30.59 22.48 -21.82
CA PRO A 146 -29.44 22.76 -22.68
C PRO A 146 -28.26 21.90 -22.22
N ILE A 147 -27.99 20.83 -22.97
CA ILE A 147 -26.90 19.89 -22.69
C ILE A 147 -25.63 20.57 -23.19
N THR A 148 -24.72 20.89 -22.30
CA THR A 148 -23.41 21.42 -22.71
C THR A 148 -22.61 20.31 -23.39
N ARG A 149 -21.61 20.66 -24.22
CA ARG A 149 -20.67 19.68 -24.77
C ARG A 149 -20.06 18.78 -23.68
N ARG A 150 -19.80 19.36 -22.50
CA ARG A 150 -19.30 18.63 -21.33
C ARG A 150 -20.30 17.60 -20.81
N ASP A 151 -21.58 17.93 -20.77
CA ASP A 151 -22.62 17.00 -20.31
C ASP A 151 -22.80 15.84 -21.29
N PHE A 152 -22.72 16.10 -22.60
CA PHE A 152 -22.71 15.06 -23.62
C PHE A 152 -21.49 14.13 -23.52
N GLU A 153 -20.29 14.71 -23.35
CA GLU A 153 -19.06 13.94 -23.16
C GLU A 153 -19.11 13.08 -21.88
N LEU A 154 -19.67 13.62 -20.79
CA LEU A 154 -19.89 12.88 -19.54
C LEU A 154 -20.91 11.75 -19.71
N ALA A 155 -22.04 12.00 -20.39
CA ALA A 155 -23.06 10.99 -20.67
C ALA A 155 -22.52 9.87 -21.56
N LEU A 156 -21.78 10.21 -22.63
CA LEU A 156 -21.15 9.23 -23.51
C LEU A 156 -20.12 8.38 -22.75
N ARG A 157 -19.33 9.00 -21.87
CA ARG A 157 -18.37 8.27 -21.02
C ARG A 157 -19.09 7.35 -20.04
N ALA A 158 -20.18 7.80 -19.42
CA ALA A 158 -21.01 6.98 -18.53
C ALA A 158 -21.61 5.77 -19.26
N VAL A 159 -22.14 5.95 -20.47
CA VAL A 159 -22.67 4.85 -21.29
C VAL A 159 -21.56 3.87 -21.68
N LYS A 160 -20.39 4.34 -22.15
CA LYS A 160 -19.26 3.46 -22.47
C LYS A 160 -18.78 2.65 -21.26
N LEU A 161 -18.76 3.25 -20.07
CA LEU A 161 -18.44 2.58 -18.81
C LEU A 161 -19.50 1.56 -18.42
N ALA A 162 -20.79 1.88 -18.58
CA ALA A 162 -21.90 0.96 -18.34
C ALA A 162 -21.94 -0.21 -19.35
N SER A 163 -21.32 -0.03 -20.53
CA SER A 163 -21.25 -1.03 -21.61
C SER A 163 -20.15 -2.07 -21.40
N HIS A 164 -19.33 -1.97 -20.35
CA HIS A 164 -18.29 -2.95 -20.00
C HIS A 164 -18.78 -3.84 -18.83
N PRO A 165 -19.53 -4.92 -19.09
CA PRO A 165 -20.15 -5.73 -18.03
C PRO A 165 -19.15 -6.57 -17.21
N GLY A 166 -17.96 -6.84 -17.75
CA GLY A 166 -16.93 -7.66 -17.12
C GLY A 166 -15.87 -6.87 -16.34
N PHE A 167 -15.03 -7.61 -15.60
CA PHE A 167 -13.86 -7.09 -14.88
C PHE A 167 -12.54 -7.23 -15.67
N ASP A 168 -12.62 -7.50 -16.98
CA ASP A 168 -11.45 -7.65 -17.85
C ASP A 168 -10.65 -6.35 -18.00
N SER A 169 -11.32 -5.22 -17.80
CA SER A 169 -10.68 -3.92 -17.61
C SER A 169 -11.27 -3.21 -16.40
N LEU A 170 -10.41 -2.52 -15.65
CA LEU A 170 -10.80 -1.75 -14.48
C LEU A 170 -11.22 -0.33 -14.90
N ILE A 171 -12.46 0.05 -14.58
CA ILE A 171 -12.99 1.39 -14.86
C ILE A 171 -12.42 2.45 -13.92
N CYS A 172 -11.90 2.05 -12.77
CA CYS A 172 -11.37 2.95 -11.76
C CYS A 172 -10.02 3.58 -12.11
N LEU A 173 -9.25 2.99 -13.03
CA LEU A 173 -7.86 3.40 -13.32
C LEU A 173 -7.71 4.90 -13.64
N PRO A 174 -8.56 5.52 -14.49
CA PRO A 174 -8.42 6.95 -14.82
C PRO A 174 -8.70 7.90 -13.63
N MET A 175 -9.31 7.40 -12.55
CA MET A 175 -9.65 8.19 -11.36
C MET A 175 -8.57 8.11 -10.28
N VAL A 176 -7.61 7.17 -10.41
CA VAL A 176 -6.50 7.04 -9.49
C VAL A 176 -5.56 8.25 -9.63
N ARG A 177 -5.17 8.84 -8.50
CA ARG A 177 -4.36 10.08 -8.45
C ARG A 177 -3.03 9.84 -7.76
N ASP A 178 -2.08 10.71 -8.06
CA ASP A 178 -0.83 10.85 -7.29
C ASP A 178 0.00 9.56 -7.14
N MET A 179 -0.08 8.64 -8.10
CA MET A 179 0.75 7.43 -8.13
C MET A 179 0.96 6.90 -9.55
N GLU A 180 2.04 6.16 -9.73
CA GLU A 180 2.23 5.24 -10.85
C GLU A 180 1.77 3.84 -10.38
N LEU A 181 0.77 3.29 -11.08
CA LEU A 181 0.26 1.95 -10.78
C LEU A 181 1.21 0.91 -11.34
N LEU A 182 1.50 -0.10 -10.53
CA LEU A 182 2.34 -1.22 -10.93
C LEU A 182 1.47 -2.30 -11.58
N GLU A 183 2.01 -2.97 -12.59
CA GLU A 183 1.27 -3.96 -13.38
C GLU A 183 0.72 -5.10 -12.51
N HIS A 184 1.48 -5.57 -11.52
CA HIS A 184 1.00 -6.60 -10.60
C HIS A 184 -0.20 -6.13 -9.76
N GLN A 185 -0.30 -4.85 -9.40
CA GLN A 185 -1.41 -4.31 -8.62
C GLN A 185 -2.72 -4.35 -9.43
N ILE A 186 -2.62 -4.01 -10.72
CA ILE A 186 -3.74 -4.07 -11.66
C ILE A 186 -4.18 -5.53 -11.84
N ARG A 187 -3.24 -6.44 -12.09
CA ARG A 187 -3.52 -7.87 -12.25
C ARG A 187 -4.16 -8.47 -11.00
N THR A 188 -3.63 -8.18 -9.81
CA THR A 188 -4.22 -8.61 -8.53
C THR A 188 -5.67 -8.16 -8.43
N ALA A 189 -5.97 -6.89 -8.71
CA ALA A 189 -7.35 -6.39 -8.64
C ALA A 189 -8.28 -7.10 -9.64
N ILE A 190 -7.83 -7.34 -10.88
CA ILE A 190 -8.58 -8.11 -11.88
C ILE A 190 -8.82 -9.54 -11.40
N THR A 191 -7.79 -10.24 -10.91
CA THR A 191 -7.92 -11.62 -10.40
C THR A 191 -8.92 -11.69 -9.25
N VAL A 192 -8.84 -10.76 -8.29
CA VAL A 192 -9.77 -10.70 -7.15
C VAL A 192 -11.21 -10.55 -7.62
N LEU A 193 -11.47 -9.65 -8.57
CA LEU A 193 -12.82 -9.34 -9.01
C LEU A 193 -13.39 -10.40 -9.97
N ARG A 194 -12.58 -10.92 -10.88
CA ARG A 194 -12.99 -11.87 -11.93
C ARG A 194 -13.01 -13.31 -11.43
N ARG A 195 -11.90 -13.77 -10.83
CA ARG A 195 -11.71 -15.18 -10.44
C ARG A 195 -12.18 -15.43 -9.01
N LEU A 196 -11.74 -14.59 -8.07
CA LEU A 196 -12.00 -14.80 -6.63
C LEU A 196 -13.32 -14.17 -6.16
N ARG A 197 -14.11 -13.59 -7.07
CA ARG A 197 -15.46 -13.04 -6.81
C ARG A 197 -15.50 -12.04 -5.64
N GLY A 198 -14.42 -11.28 -5.46
CA GLY A 198 -14.26 -10.28 -4.39
C GLY A 198 -14.09 -10.87 -2.98
N ARG A 199 -13.70 -12.14 -2.87
CA ARG A 199 -13.36 -12.82 -1.61
C ARG A 199 -11.92 -13.31 -1.70
N ALA A 200 -10.97 -12.54 -1.16
CA ALA A 200 -9.56 -12.79 -1.40
C ALA A 200 -8.67 -12.65 -0.16
N LEU A 201 -7.67 -13.52 -0.08
CA LEU A 201 -6.50 -13.42 0.77
C LEU A 201 -5.36 -12.81 -0.05
N LEU A 202 -5.04 -11.54 0.21
CA LEU A 202 -3.91 -10.86 -0.42
C LEU A 202 -2.65 -11.07 0.42
N CYS A 203 -1.82 -11.99 -0.06
CA CYS A 203 -0.62 -12.50 0.61
C CYS A 203 0.68 -11.84 0.17
N ASP A 204 0.60 -10.66 -0.46
CA ASP A 204 1.74 -10.02 -1.10
C ASP A 204 2.84 -9.66 -0.10
N GLU A 205 4.09 -9.81 -0.56
CA GLU A 205 5.26 -9.44 0.21
C GLU A 205 5.16 -8.00 0.72
N VAL A 206 5.70 -7.76 1.92
CA VAL A 206 5.59 -6.45 2.57
C VAL A 206 6.16 -5.36 1.65
N GLY A 207 5.46 -4.21 1.58
CA GLY A 207 5.86 -3.08 0.73
C GLY A 207 5.45 -3.14 -0.75
N LEU A 208 4.80 -4.21 -1.24
CA LEU A 208 4.31 -4.29 -2.64
C LEU A 208 3.03 -3.48 -2.92
N GLY A 209 2.37 -2.99 -1.87
CA GLY A 209 1.20 -2.11 -1.99
C GLY A 209 -0.16 -2.80 -1.82
N LYS A 210 -0.30 -3.73 -0.86
CA LYS A 210 -1.59 -4.36 -0.50
C LYS A 210 -2.72 -3.35 -0.27
N THR A 211 -2.44 -2.22 0.36
CA THR A 211 -3.41 -1.12 0.54
C THR A 211 -3.87 -0.52 -0.80
N ILE A 212 -2.99 -0.44 -1.78
CA ILE A 212 -3.30 0.04 -3.14
C ILE A 212 -4.14 -0.98 -3.89
N GLU A 213 -3.79 -2.26 -3.81
CA GLU A 213 -4.57 -3.36 -4.41
C GLU A 213 -5.98 -3.43 -3.83
N ALA A 214 -6.11 -3.37 -2.50
CA ALA A 214 -7.40 -3.30 -1.83
C ALA A 214 -8.17 -2.03 -2.22
N GLY A 215 -7.49 -0.90 -2.36
CA GLY A 215 -8.04 0.37 -2.84
C GLY A 215 -8.56 0.29 -4.28
N LEU A 216 -7.85 -0.39 -5.19
CA LEU A 216 -8.28 -0.62 -6.57
C LEU A 216 -9.54 -1.48 -6.63
N VAL A 217 -9.55 -2.61 -5.90
CA VAL A 217 -10.73 -3.49 -5.80
C VAL A 217 -11.92 -2.73 -5.24
N LEU A 218 -11.72 -1.98 -4.14
CA LEU A 218 -12.77 -1.19 -3.51
C LEU A 218 -13.29 -0.09 -4.45
N SER A 219 -12.39 0.65 -5.10
CA SER A 219 -12.73 1.73 -6.03
C SER A 219 -13.54 1.21 -7.21
N GLU A 220 -13.16 0.07 -7.77
CA GLU A 220 -13.89 -0.58 -8.85
C GLU A 220 -15.30 -0.99 -8.43
N LEU A 221 -15.44 -1.65 -7.27
CA LEU A 221 -16.74 -2.06 -6.74
C LEU A 221 -17.67 -0.88 -6.42
N LEU A 222 -17.13 0.21 -5.87
CA LEU A 222 -17.87 1.45 -5.62
C LEU A 222 -18.34 2.10 -6.92
N MET A 223 -17.46 2.20 -7.93
CA MET A 223 -17.79 2.84 -9.21
C MET A 223 -18.83 2.06 -10.01
N ARG A 224 -18.83 0.73 -9.88
CA ARG A 224 -19.86 -0.15 -10.47
C ARG A 224 -21.15 -0.20 -9.66
N GLY A 225 -21.19 0.43 -8.48
CA GLY A 225 -22.34 0.43 -7.59
C GLY A 225 -22.63 -0.91 -6.91
N LEU A 226 -21.64 -1.83 -6.89
CA LEU A 226 -21.75 -3.14 -6.25
C LEU A 226 -21.52 -3.09 -4.74
N VAL A 227 -20.89 -2.02 -4.27
CA VAL A 227 -20.62 -1.74 -2.86
C VAL A 227 -21.09 -0.33 -2.54
N ARG A 228 -21.69 -0.14 -1.37
CA ARG A 228 -21.93 1.17 -0.75
C ARG A 228 -21.38 1.20 0.67
N SER A 229 -21.66 0.15 1.43
CA SER A 229 -21.24 -0.02 2.81
C SER A 229 -19.88 -0.72 2.92
N VAL A 230 -18.91 -0.03 3.53
CA VAL A 230 -17.50 -0.42 3.61
C VAL A 230 -17.05 -0.40 5.07
N LEU A 231 -16.51 -1.53 5.55
CA LEU A 231 -15.87 -1.62 6.86
C LEU A 231 -14.40 -2.00 6.69
N VAL A 232 -13.51 -1.15 7.20
CA VAL A 232 -12.07 -1.42 7.26
C VAL A 232 -11.65 -1.67 8.71
N LEU A 233 -11.07 -2.85 8.97
CA LEU A 233 -10.50 -3.25 10.25
C LEU A 233 -8.98 -3.28 10.13
N THR A 234 -8.28 -2.47 10.92
CA THR A 234 -6.82 -2.31 10.82
C THR A 234 -6.18 -2.16 12.21
N PRO A 235 -4.87 -2.35 12.39
CA PRO A 235 -4.16 -1.90 13.58
C PRO A 235 -4.37 -0.40 13.86
N PRO A 236 -4.39 0.05 15.13
CA PRO A 236 -4.59 1.46 15.49
C PRO A 236 -3.61 2.41 14.78
N SER A 237 -2.35 1.99 14.67
CA SER A 237 -1.25 2.74 14.04
C SER A 237 -1.46 3.03 12.55
N LEU A 238 -2.32 2.26 11.87
CA LEU A 238 -2.53 2.33 10.42
C LEU A 238 -3.81 3.07 10.01
N ILE A 239 -4.68 3.47 10.95
CA ILE A 239 -5.96 4.14 10.64
C ILE A 239 -5.73 5.41 9.80
N THR A 240 -4.89 6.32 10.28
CA THR A 240 -4.62 7.60 9.60
C THR A 240 -3.96 7.39 8.24
N GLN A 241 -3.10 6.37 8.13
CA GLN A 241 -2.47 6.02 6.86
C GLN A 241 -3.52 5.55 5.84
N TRP A 242 -4.40 4.63 6.22
CA TRP A 242 -5.48 4.15 5.37
C TRP A 242 -6.40 5.28 4.90
N GLN A 243 -6.84 6.15 5.82
CA GLN A 243 -7.65 7.31 5.48
C GLN A 243 -6.93 8.25 4.51
N GLY A 244 -5.67 8.58 4.79
CA GLY A 244 -4.86 9.45 3.95
C GLY A 244 -4.63 8.87 2.55
N GLU A 245 -4.33 7.58 2.45
CA GLU A 245 -4.11 6.90 1.18
C GLU A 245 -5.40 6.82 0.36
N LEU A 246 -6.49 6.30 0.91
CA LEU A 246 -7.76 6.15 0.19
C LEU A 246 -8.35 7.50 -0.25
N ARG A 247 -8.30 8.51 0.63
CA ARG A 247 -8.78 9.86 0.32
C ARG A 247 -7.97 10.50 -0.81
N ARG A 248 -6.64 10.47 -0.69
CA ARG A 248 -5.76 11.16 -1.64
C ARG A 248 -5.76 10.48 -3.00
N LYS A 249 -5.62 9.15 -3.00
CA LYS A 249 -5.33 8.36 -4.19
C LYS A 249 -6.58 7.91 -4.94
N PHE A 250 -7.65 7.60 -4.21
CA PHE A 250 -8.88 7.05 -4.77
C PHE A 250 -10.09 7.98 -4.57
N GLY A 251 -9.95 9.08 -3.81
CA GLY A 251 -11.08 9.96 -3.48
C GLY A 251 -12.10 9.30 -2.56
N ILE A 252 -11.71 8.28 -1.80
CA ILE A 252 -12.59 7.54 -0.90
C ILE A 252 -12.34 8.03 0.53
N ASP A 253 -13.32 8.74 1.09
CA ASP A 253 -13.31 9.14 2.50
C ASP A 253 -13.83 8.02 3.40
N LEU A 254 -13.02 7.63 4.39
CA LEU A 254 -13.42 6.73 5.48
C LEU A 254 -13.48 7.53 6.78
N ILE A 255 -14.57 7.41 7.54
CA ILE A 255 -14.67 8.02 8.87
C ILE A 255 -14.21 7.04 9.94
N SER A 256 -13.48 7.53 10.95
CA SER A 256 -13.09 6.73 12.11
C SER A 256 -14.00 6.96 13.29
N HIS A 257 -14.13 5.97 14.18
CA HIS A 257 -14.94 6.03 15.40
C HIS A 257 -14.56 7.16 16.38
N ASP A 258 -13.32 7.64 16.31
CA ASP A 258 -12.77 8.71 17.14
C ASP A 258 -12.92 10.11 16.52
N ASP A 259 -13.39 10.19 15.27
CA ASP A 259 -13.66 11.45 14.60
C ASP A 259 -14.75 12.23 15.37
N PRO A 260 -14.57 13.55 15.61
CA PRO A 260 -15.57 14.38 16.28
C PRO A 260 -16.96 14.28 15.65
N ALA A 261 -17.06 14.19 14.31
CA ALA A 261 -18.32 14.07 13.60
C ALA A 261 -19.00 12.71 13.84
N PHE A 262 -18.21 11.66 14.04
CA PHE A 262 -18.71 10.33 14.41
C PHE A 262 -19.25 10.33 15.84
N ARG A 263 -18.48 10.88 16.79
CA ARG A 263 -18.86 10.92 18.21
C ARG A 263 -20.10 11.76 18.49
N GLN A 264 -20.30 12.84 17.75
CA GLN A 264 -21.50 13.69 17.85
C GLN A 264 -22.79 12.98 17.40
N SER A 265 -22.67 11.90 16.62
CA SER A 265 -23.80 11.14 16.08
C SER A 265 -24.28 10.00 17.00
N GLU A 266 -23.68 9.84 18.19
CA GLU A 266 -23.98 8.84 19.23
C GLU A 266 -24.40 7.44 18.70
N ALA A 267 -25.56 6.93 19.15
CA ALA A 267 -26.01 5.56 18.91
C ALA A 267 -26.33 5.23 17.45
N GLY A 268 -26.54 6.25 16.59
CA GLY A 268 -26.85 6.09 15.17
C GLY A 268 -25.65 6.21 14.23
N ALA A 269 -24.45 6.53 14.74
CA ALA A 269 -23.28 6.81 13.89
C ALA A 269 -22.92 5.62 12.96
N TRP A 270 -22.99 4.39 13.47
CA TRP A 270 -22.71 3.17 12.70
C TRP A 270 -23.75 2.88 11.60
N GLU A 271 -24.95 3.47 11.71
CA GLU A 271 -26.03 3.37 10.72
C GLU A 271 -25.93 4.50 9.68
N CYS A 272 -25.57 5.71 10.12
CA CYS A 272 -25.49 6.89 9.26
C CYS A 272 -24.31 6.86 8.28
N TYR A 273 -23.14 6.40 8.72
CA TYR A 273 -21.95 6.39 7.88
C TYR A 273 -21.84 5.09 7.09
N GLU A 274 -21.74 5.21 5.76
CA GLU A 274 -21.59 4.03 4.89
C GLU A 274 -20.16 3.50 4.86
N ARG A 275 -19.15 4.31 5.18
CA ARG A 275 -17.74 3.95 4.98
C ARG A 275 -16.94 4.22 6.24
N VAL A 276 -16.64 3.17 6.98
CA VAL A 276 -16.08 3.28 8.33
C VAL A 276 -14.76 2.52 8.43
N ILE A 277 -13.80 3.12 9.13
CA ILE A 277 -12.54 2.50 9.53
C ILE A 277 -12.46 2.45 11.06
N VAL A 278 -12.00 1.34 11.62
CA VAL A 278 -11.89 1.19 13.06
C VAL A 278 -10.76 0.23 13.40
N SER A 279 -10.13 0.42 14.56
CA SER A 279 -9.09 -0.51 14.99
C SER A 279 -9.68 -1.89 15.31
N GLN A 280 -8.95 -2.96 15.02
CA GLN A 280 -9.35 -4.33 15.38
C GLN A 280 -9.61 -4.47 16.89
N HIS A 281 -8.84 -3.76 17.73
CA HIS A 281 -8.97 -3.78 19.19
C HIS A 281 -10.24 -3.11 19.68
N THR A 282 -10.61 -1.97 19.08
CA THR A 282 -11.82 -1.23 19.45
C THR A 282 -13.07 -1.90 18.90
N ALA A 283 -13.02 -2.39 17.66
CA ALA A 283 -14.17 -2.99 16.97
C ALA A 283 -14.75 -4.20 17.72
N LYS A 284 -13.89 -5.03 18.33
CA LYS A 284 -14.31 -6.24 19.05
C LYS A 284 -14.91 -5.97 20.44
N ARG A 285 -14.88 -4.73 20.94
CA ARG A 285 -15.36 -4.33 22.28
C ARG A 285 -16.72 -3.64 22.19
N GLU A 286 -17.53 -3.77 23.24
CA GLU A 286 -18.79 -3.00 23.35
C GLU A 286 -18.49 -1.51 23.61
N PRO A 287 -19.31 -0.57 23.12
CA PRO A 287 -20.57 -0.78 22.37
C PRO A 287 -20.38 -0.99 20.85
N HIS A 288 -19.14 -0.91 20.33
CA HIS A 288 -18.88 -0.96 18.89
C HIS A 288 -19.20 -2.31 18.26
N ARG A 289 -18.91 -3.39 18.99
CA ARG A 289 -19.14 -4.77 18.53
C ARG A 289 -20.60 -4.99 18.13
N SER A 290 -21.54 -4.69 19.02
CA SER A 290 -22.97 -4.86 18.75
C SER A 290 -23.45 -3.98 17.60
N ALA A 291 -23.01 -2.72 17.55
CA ALA A 291 -23.37 -1.80 16.47
C ALA A 291 -22.90 -2.28 15.08
N ILE A 292 -21.68 -2.82 14.98
CA ILE A 292 -21.14 -3.35 13.72
C ILE A 292 -21.89 -4.61 13.27
N LEU A 293 -22.25 -5.50 14.20
CA LEU A 293 -22.94 -6.76 13.90
C LEU A 293 -24.41 -6.59 13.55
N ASN A 294 -25.05 -5.50 13.99
CA ASN A 294 -26.46 -5.21 13.70
C ASN A 294 -26.71 -4.75 12.26
N ARG A 295 -25.66 -4.55 11.45
CA ARG A 295 -25.75 -4.10 10.06
C ARG A 295 -25.03 -5.06 9.12
N LYS A 296 -25.57 -5.21 7.91
CA LYS A 296 -24.89 -5.88 6.80
C LYS A 296 -23.94 -4.92 6.09
N TRP A 297 -22.70 -5.37 5.87
CA TRP A 297 -21.68 -4.64 5.11
C TRP A 297 -21.53 -5.24 3.71
N ASP A 298 -21.34 -4.42 2.68
CA ASP A 298 -21.13 -4.94 1.34
C ASP A 298 -19.71 -5.48 1.21
N ILE A 299 -18.73 -4.78 1.78
CA ILE A 299 -17.34 -5.23 1.84
C ILE A 299 -16.73 -5.03 3.22
N VAL A 300 -15.98 -6.04 3.67
CA VAL A 300 -15.12 -5.95 4.86
C VAL A 300 -13.67 -6.15 4.44
N ILE A 301 -12.82 -5.18 4.73
CA ILE A 301 -11.39 -5.26 4.51
C ILE A 301 -10.73 -5.40 5.87
N VAL A 302 -9.94 -6.46 6.07
CA VAL A 302 -9.14 -6.64 7.29
C VAL A 302 -7.68 -6.59 6.91
N ASP A 303 -7.02 -5.50 7.30
CA ASP A 303 -5.58 -5.39 7.20
C ASP A 303 -4.91 -6.15 8.34
N GLU A 304 -3.67 -6.58 8.15
CA GLU A 304 -2.94 -7.42 9.10
C GLU A 304 -3.76 -8.63 9.62
N ALA A 305 -4.34 -9.37 8.68
CA ALA A 305 -5.18 -10.53 8.94
C ALA A 305 -4.46 -11.68 9.67
N HIS A 306 -3.16 -11.59 9.90
CA HIS A 306 -2.43 -12.54 10.75
C HIS A 306 -2.97 -12.56 12.20
N HIS A 307 -3.60 -11.49 12.70
CA HIS A 307 -4.30 -11.54 14.00
C HIS A 307 -5.55 -12.45 14.01
N LEU A 308 -6.03 -12.90 12.84
CA LEU A 308 -7.19 -13.79 12.67
C LEU A 308 -6.81 -15.27 12.52
N ARG A 309 -5.60 -15.68 12.88
CA ARG A 309 -5.16 -17.08 12.70
C ARG A 309 -5.76 -18.05 13.71
N ASN A 310 -6.25 -17.57 14.86
CA ASN A 310 -6.77 -18.43 15.92
C ASN A 310 -8.27 -18.24 16.17
N ARG A 311 -9.04 -19.29 15.89
CA ARG A 311 -10.51 -19.36 16.06
C ARG A 311 -11.00 -19.13 17.49
N THR A 312 -10.16 -19.34 18.51
CA THR A 312 -10.56 -19.12 19.91
C THR A 312 -10.49 -17.65 20.35
N THR A 313 -9.88 -16.79 19.55
CA THR A 313 -9.73 -15.37 19.87
C THR A 313 -11.06 -14.62 19.71
N ALA A 314 -11.26 -13.59 20.54
CA ALA A 314 -12.42 -12.71 20.42
C ALA A 314 -12.49 -12.01 19.05
N LEU A 315 -11.33 -11.65 18.48
CA LEU A 315 -11.24 -10.98 17.19
C LEU A 315 -11.70 -11.88 16.04
N TRP A 316 -11.26 -13.15 16.01
CA TRP A 316 -11.72 -14.10 15.00
C TRP A 316 -13.24 -14.31 15.08
N ARG A 317 -13.77 -14.54 16.29
CA ARG A 317 -15.21 -14.74 16.49
C ARG A 317 -16.01 -13.54 16.02
N PHE A 318 -15.63 -12.35 16.46
CA PHE A 318 -16.21 -11.10 15.99
C PHE A 318 -16.20 -11.00 14.47
N THR A 319 -15.04 -11.20 13.84
CA THR A 319 -14.89 -11.09 12.38
C THR A 319 -15.69 -12.14 11.62
N SER A 320 -15.88 -13.33 12.19
CA SER A 320 -16.69 -14.41 11.59
C SER A 320 -18.20 -14.13 11.66
N GLU A 321 -18.65 -13.32 12.62
CA GLU A 321 -20.06 -12.96 12.81
C GLU A 321 -20.49 -11.78 11.93
N ILE A 322 -19.54 -10.99 11.41
CA ILE A 322 -19.85 -9.84 10.54
C ILE A 322 -20.50 -10.32 9.24
N GLN A 323 -21.72 -9.84 8.99
CA GLN A 323 -22.44 -10.11 7.75
C GLN A 323 -21.83 -9.31 6.59
N ARG A 324 -21.35 -10.03 5.56
CA ARG A 324 -20.63 -9.44 4.44
C ARG A 324 -20.83 -10.15 3.10
N GLN A 325 -20.83 -9.38 2.01
CA GLN A 325 -20.85 -9.93 0.65
C GLN A 325 -19.43 -10.19 0.12
N PHE A 326 -18.59 -9.15 0.16
CA PHE A 326 -17.19 -9.18 -0.24
C PHE A 326 -16.28 -9.14 1.00
N VAL A 327 -15.11 -9.73 0.90
CA VAL A 327 -14.12 -9.73 1.99
C VAL A 327 -12.71 -9.79 1.46
N LEU A 328 -11.87 -8.87 1.94
CA LEU A 328 -10.44 -8.85 1.63
C LEU A 328 -9.66 -9.03 2.94
N LEU A 329 -8.84 -10.07 3.01
CA LEU A 329 -7.91 -10.29 4.11
C LEU A 329 -6.50 -9.97 3.60
N LEU A 330 -5.83 -8.98 4.21
CA LEU A 330 -4.50 -8.55 3.80
C LEU A 330 -3.49 -9.03 4.83
N THR A 331 -2.46 -9.75 4.41
CA THR A 331 -1.38 -10.19 5.30
C THR A 331 -0.15 -10.50 4.47
N ALA A 332 1.06 -10.27 4.98
CA ALA A 332 2.25 -10.77 4.29
C ALA A 332 2.55 -12.24 4.62
N THR A 333 2.05 -12.71 5.77
CA THR A 333 2.40 -14.01 6.35
C THR A 333 1.13 -14.77 6.76
N PRO A 334 0.54 -15.55 5.85
CA PRO A 334 -0.71 -16.26 6.13
C PRO A 334 -0.55 -17.42 7.12
N VAL A 335 0.67 -17.95 7.33
CA VAL A 335 0.94 -19.08 8.24
C VAL A 335 2.16 -18.75 9.13
N GLN A 336 2.12 -19.15 10.41
CA GLN A 336 3.24 -19.01 11.36
C GLN A 336 3.60 -20.31 12.05
N ASN A 337 2.65 -20.97 12.71
CA ASN A 337 2.98 -22.11 13.57
C ASN A 337 2.42 -23.43 13.06
N ASN A 338 1.32 -23.40 12.32
CA ASN A 338 0.66 -24.61 11.81
C ASN A 338 -0.35 -24.29 10.71
N LEU A 339 -0.67 -25.30 9.90
CA LEU A 339 -1.65 -25.18 8.82
C LEU A 339 -3.10 -24.97 9.31
N ASP A 340 -3.43 -25.17 10.59
CA ASP A 340 -4.77 -24.82 11.09
C ASP A 340 -5.01 -23.29 11.04
N GLU A 341 -3.94 -22.50 11.09
CA GLU A 341 -4.02 -21.04 10.95
C GLU A 341 -4.54 -20.65 9.56
N LEU A 342 -4.02 -21.31 8.52
CA LEU A 342 -4.49 -21.14 7.15
C LEU A 342 -5.95 -21.55 7.02
N PHE A 343 -6.33 -22.69 7.61
CA PHE A 343 -7.72 -23.14 7.64
C PHE A 343 -8.65 -22.08 8.24
N ASN A 344 -8.25 -21.45 9.34
CA ASN A 344 -9.06 -20.43 10.01
C ASN A 344 -9.21 -19.16 9.16
N LEU A 345 -8.18 -18.73 8.43
CA LEU A 345 -8.24 -17.58 7.51
C LEU A 345 -9.12 -17.87 6.31
N VAL A 346 -8.92 -19.02 5.65
CA VAL A 346 -9.71 -19.43 4.49
C VAL A 346 -11.17 -19.64 4.86
N THR A 347 -11.46 -20.15 6.06
CA THR A 347 -12.84 -20.29 6.56
C THR A 347 -13.56 -18.93 6.69
N LEU A 348 -12.84 -17.84 7.00
CA LEU A 348 -13.43 -16.50 7.04
C LEU A 348 -13.75 -15.97 5.64
N LEU A 349 -13.00 -16.41 4.63
CA LEU A 349 -13.22 -16.06 3.23
C LEU A 349 -14.33 -16.90 2.63
N GLU A 350 -14.22 -18.23 2.67
CA GLU A 350 -15.19 -19.13 2.06
C GLU A 350 -15.44 -20.35 2.98
N PRO A 351 -16.48 -20.29 3.82
CA PRO A 351 -16.84 -21.40 4.69
C PRO A 351 -17.14 -22.67 3.87
N GLY A 352 -16.39 -23.74 4.13
CA GLY A 352 -16.58 -25.04 3.49
C GLY A 352 -15.61 -25.38 2.37
N LEU A 353 -14.84 -24.41 1.85
CA LEU A 353 -13.83 -24.65 0.81
C LEU A 353 -12.81 -25.74 1.21
N LEU A 354 -12.36 -25.69 2.47
CA LEU A 354 -11.43 -26.67 3.05
C LEU A 354 -12.13 -27.79 3.82
N SER A 355 -13.43 -28.03 3.56
CA SER A 355 -14.25 -29.01 4.27
C SER A 355 -14.28 -28.78 5.80
N THR A 356 -14.30 -29.84 6.61
CA THR A 356 -14.24 -29.72 8.07
C THR A 356 -12.80 -29.66 8.58
N LYS A 357 -12.58 -29.05 9.75
CA LYS A 357 -11.24 -29.01 10.38
C LYS A 357 -10.62 -30.40 10.51
N ARG A 358 -11.43 -31.40 10.89
CA ARG A 358 -10.97 -32.78 11.05
C ARG A 358 -10.47 -33.37 9.74
N ASP A 359 -11.23 -33.17 8.65
CA ASP A 359 -10.85 -33.68 7.33
C ASP A 359 -9.63 -32.94 6.79
N PHE A 360 -9.58 -31.63 6.98
CA PHE A 360 -8.42 -30.80 6.61
C PHE A 360 -7.14 -31.29 7.31
N SER A 361 -7.18 -31.47 8.64
CA SER A 361 -6.02 -31.98 9.38
C SER A 361 -5.62 -33.40 8.95
N GLN A 362 -6.58 -34.26 8.59
CA GLN A 362 -6.26 -35.62 8.12
C GLN A 362 -5.62 -35.63 6.73
N ARG A 363 -6.11 -34.79 5.81
CA ARG A 363 -5.68 -34.74 4.41
C ARG A 363 -4.37 -33.96 4.23
N PHE A 364 -4.22 -32.84 4.91
CA PHE A 364 -3.17 -31.87 4.63
C PHE A 364 -2.14 -31.72 5.76
N ILE A 365 -2.38 -32.23 6.97
CA ILE A 365 -1.44 -32.08 8.10
C ILE A 365 -0.66 -33.38 8.36
N SER A 366 0.66 -33.27 8.46
CA SER A 366 1.53 -34.38 8.84
C SER A 366 1.49 -34.63 10.36
N LYS A 367 1.53 -35.91 10.77
CA LYS A 367 1.41 -36.30 12.19
C LYS A 367 2.61 -35.87 13.05
N GLY A 368 3.76 -35.60 12.44
CA GLY A 368 5.00 -35.19 13.13
C GLY A 368 5.29 -33.69 13.03
N ASP A 369 5.06 -33.09 11.86
CA ASP A 369 5.26 -31.66 11.61
C ASP A 369 3.96 -31.01 11.12
N LYS A 370 3.45 -30.06 11.91
CA LYS A 370 2.20 -29.36 11.61
C LYS A 370 2.35 -28.27 10.52
N LEU A 371 3.58 -27.98 10.10
CA LEU A 371 3.91 -27.00 9.07
C LEU A 371 4.14 -27.65 7.70
N THR A 372 4.59 -28.90 7.65
CA THR A 372 4.79 -29.62 6.39
C THR A 372 3.46 -30.19 5.86
N PRO A 373 2.91 -29.62 4.78
CA PRO A 373 1.67 -30.11 4.20
C PRO A 373 1.83 -31.50 3.58
N LYS A 374 0.76 -32.28 3.65
CA LYS A 374 0.51 -33.41 2.74
C LYS A 374 -0.31 -32.92 1.55
N ASN A 375 -0.26 -33.64 0.43
CA ASN A 375 -1.05 -33.35 -0.77
C ASN A 375 -0.92 -31.88 -1.22
N VAL A 376 0.32 -31.43 -1.37
CA VAL A 376 0.66 -30.01 -1.59
C VAL A 376 -0.05 -29.45 -2.83
N ASP A 377 -0.08 -30.18 -3.94
CA ASP A 377 -0.71 -29.72 -5.17
C ASP A 377 -2.25 -29.58 -5.05
N GLU A 378 -2.89 -30.50 -4.31
CA GLU A 378 -4.33 -30.41 -4.00
C GLU A 378 -4.62 -29.19 -3.12
N LEU A 379 -3.80 -28.98 -2.07
CA LEU A 379 -3.91 -27.81 -1.19
C LEU A 379 -3.71 -26.51 -1.99
N HIS A 380 -2.74 -26.46 -2.90
CA HIS A 380 -2.52 -25.30 -3.76
C HIS A 380 -3.70 -25.00 -4.66
N THR A 381 -4.30 -26.04 -5.26
CA THR A 381 -5.47 -25.89 -6.13
C THR A 381 -6.62 -25.23 -5.36
N LEU A 382 -6.93 -25.73 -4.16
CA LEU A 382 -7.96 -25.15 -3.29
C LEU A 382 -7.63 -23.71 -2.88
N LEU A 383 -6.38 -23.44 -2.50
CA LEU A 383 -5.98 -22.09 -2.09
C LEU A 383 -5.98 -21.09 -3.25
N SER A 384 -5.78 -21.53 -4.50
CA SER A 384 -5.78 -20.66 -5.68
C SER A 384 -7.17 -20.09 -6.00
N GLU A 385 -8.22 -20.62 -5.39
CA GLU A 385 -9.59 -20.10 -5.51
C GLU A 385 -9.83 -18.88 -4.62
N VAL A 386 -8.95 -18.62 -3.64
CA VAL A 386 -9.13 -17.53 -2.67
C VAL A 386 -7.86 -16.70 -2.42
N MET A 387 -6.67 -17.12 -2.87
CA MET A 387 -5.40 -16.48 -2.50
C MET A 387 -4.66 -15.90 -3.71
N VAL A 388 -4.14 -14.67 -3.55
CA VAL A 388 -3.17 -14.05 -4.45
C VAL A 388 -1.88 -13.78 -3.68
N ARG A 389 -0.72 -14.04 -4.29
CA ARG A 389 0.58 -13.73 -3.69
C ARG A 389 1.60 -13.28 -4.73
N ASN A 390 1.98 -12.02 -4.67
CA ASN A 390 3.12 -11.47 -5.39
C ASN A 390 4.38 -11.39 -4.52
N ARG A 391 5.55 -11.53 -5.16
CA ARG A 391 6.87 -11.37 -4.54
C ARG A 391 7.66 -10.27 -5.25
N ARG A 392 8.62 -9.66 -4.56
CA ARG A 392 9.48 -8.64 -5.19
C ARG A 392 10.29 -9.22 -6.35
N SER A 393 10.79 -10.44 -6.19
CA SER A 393 11.55 -11.15 -7.22
C SER A 393 10.72 -11.45 -8.47
N THR A 394 9.42 -11.74 -8.33
CA THR A 394 8.53 -12.04 -9.46
C THR A 394 8.09 -10.79 -10.21
N VAL A 395 8.00 -9.65 -9.52
CA VAL A 395 7.58 -8.37 -10.12
C VAL A 395 8.78 -7.59 -10.70
N GLY A 396 10.02 -8.03 -10.49
CA GLY A 396 11.22 -7.35 -11.00
C GLY A 396 11.51 -6.02 -10.30
N LEU A 397 10.97 -5.81 -9.10
CA LEU A 397 11.19 -4.60 -8.31
C LEU A 397 12.45 -4.72 -7.46
N GLN A 398 13.47 -3.92 -7.76
CA GLN A 398 14.63 -3.75 -6.89
C GLN A 398 14.42 -2.53 -6.00
N PHE A 399 14.39 -2.75 -4.69
CA PHE A 399 14.48 -1.65 -3.73
C PHE A 399 15.93 -1.20 -3.60
N THR A 400 16.12 0.11 -3.47
CA THR A 400 17.43 0.69 -3.16
C THR A 400 17.86 0.30 -1.76
N GLN A 401 19.18 0.20 -1.54
CA GLN A 401 19.71 -0.14 -0.22
C GLN A 401 19.51 1.01 0.76
N ARG A 402 19.46 0.67 2.05
CA ARG A 402 19.35 1.61 3.16
C ARG A 402 20.66 1.57 3.94
N PHE A 403 21.29 2.73 4.09
CA PHE A 403 22.50 2.88 4.90
C PHE A 403 22.17 3.75 6.11
N ALA A 404 22.06 3.14 7.28
CA ALA A 404 21.87 3.89 8.51
C ALA A 404 23.19 4.15 9.22
N ARG A 405 23.33 5.38 9.73
CA ARG A 405 24.43 5.80 10.60
C ARG A 405 23.83 6.43 11.84
N THR A 406 24.10 5.80 12.98
CA THR A 406 23.78 6.35 14.30
C THR A 406 24.91 7.25 14.78
N GLU A 407 24.55 8.44 15.25
CA GLU A 407 25.48 9.40 15.83
C GLU A 407 25.05 9.77 17.25
N ALA A 408 25.80 9.25 18.23
CA ALA A 408 25.67 9.65 19.62
C ALA A 408 26.40 10.98 19.83
N VAL A 409 25.62 12.02 20.14
CA VAL A 409 26.12 13.38 20.35
C VAL A 409 26.21 13.63 21.86
N ALA A 410 27.42 13.97 22.33
CA ALA A 410 27.62 14.38 23.71
C ALA A 410 26.95 15.74 23.95
N MET A 411 26.06 15.80 24.93
CA MET A 411 25.43 17.06 25.36
C MET A 411 26.49 18.02 25.91
N THR A 412 26.29 19.32 25.71
CA THR A 412 27.04 20.34 26.43
C THR A 412 26.78 20.25 27.94
N ALA A 413 27.67 20.81 28.76
CA ALA A 413 27.52 20.78 30.21
C ALA A 413 26.18 21.41 30.68
N SER A 414 25.72 22.47 29.99
CA SER A 414 24.45 23.12 30.28
C SER A 414 23.25 22.31 29.81
N GLU A 415 23.29 21.72 28.60
CA GLU A 415 22.24 20.80 28.13
C GLU A 415 22.09 19.60 29.08
N LYS A 416 23.22 19.03 29.55
CA LYS A 416 23.21 17.89 30.47
C LYS A 416 22.62 18.25 31.83
N ALA A 417 23.03 19.39 32.40
CA ALA A 417 22.49 19.85 33.67
C ALA A 417 20.97 20.11 33.60
N PHE A 418 20.50 20.68 32.48
CA PHE A 418 19.07 20.87 32.22
C PHE A 418 18.33 19.55 32.06
N TYR A 419 18.88 18.62 31.28
CA TYR A 419 18.32 17.28 31.07
C TYR A 419 18.14 16.55 32.40
N ASP A 420 19.18 16.47 33.22
CA ASP A 420 19.16 15.70 34.47
C ASP A 420 18.13 16.27 35.46
N ALA A 421 18.05 17.60 35.53
CA ALA A 421 17.11 18.32 36.37
C ALA A 421 15.64 18.06 36.01
N VAL A 422 15.28 18.15 34.72
CA VAL A 422 13.90 17.91 34.28
C VAL A 422 13.57 16.41 34.26
N ALA A 423 14.51 15.54 33.89
CA ALA A 423 14.31 14.09 33.90
C ALA A 423 14.05 13.56 35.32
N ALA A 424 14.74 14.10 36.34
CA ALA A 424 14.46 13.77 37.74
C ALA A 424 13.02 14.16 38.13
N LEU A 425 12.58 15.37 37.76
CA LEU A 425 11.20 15.81 38.00
C LEU A 425 10.17 14.89 37.33
N VAL A 426 10.41 14.49 36.07
CA VAL A 426 9.52 13.58 35.35
C VAL A 426 9.42 12.24 36.06
N ARG A 427 10.57 11.67 36.47
CA ARG A 427 10.63 10.39 37.19
C ARG A 427 9.88 10.46 38.52
N ASP A 428 10.09 11.50 39.31
CA ASP A 428 9.41 11.69 40.60
C ASP A 428 7.87 11.75 40.43
N GLN A 429 7.40 12.42 39.38
CA GLN A 429 5.96 12.53 39.08
C GLN A 429 5.36 11.22 38.56
N LEU A 430 6.13 10.38 37.86
CA LEU A 430 5.68 9.05 37.43
C LEU A 430 5.59 8.06 38.60
N HIS A 431 6.44 8.19 39.61
CA HIS A 431 6.43 7.35 40.82
C HIS A 431 5.48 7.81 41.92
N ALA A 432 4.97 9.04 41.85
CA ALA A 432 4.07 9.55 42.87
C ALA A 432 2.81 8.67 42.95
N GLU A 433 2.68 7.87 44.02
CA GLU A 433 1.52 7.01 44.33
C GLU A 433 0.24 7.79 44.70
N THR A 434 0.11 9.05 44.26
CA THR A 434 -1.08 9.85 44.52
C THR A 434 -2.25 9.37 43.65
N LYS A 435 -3.42 9.18 44.28
CA LYS A 435 -4.69 8.80 43.61
C LYS A 435 -5.11 9.71 42.45
N THR A 436 -4.50 10.89 42.32
CA THR A 436 -4.66 11.85 41.23
C THR A 436 -3.31 12.52 40.94
N PRO A 437 -2.52 12.03 39.96
CA PRO A 437 -1.31 12.73 39.56
C PRO A 437 -1.65 14.10 38.98
N ALA A 438 -0.86 15.13 39.30
CA ALA A 438 -1.11 16.49 38.81
C ALA A 438 -0.99 16.58 37.27
N LEU A 439 -0.15 15.72 36.68
CA LEU A 439 0.07 15.62 35.23
C LEU A 439 -0.29 14.21 34.74
N ASN A 440 -0.96 14.14 33.59
CA ASN A 440 -1.20 12.87 32.91
C ASN A 440 0.14 12.23 32.49
N ARG A 441 0.29 10.91 32.66
CA ARG A 441 1.45 10.09 32.27
C ARG A 441 1.93 10.39 30.84
N MET A 442 1.00 10.55 29.89
CA MET A 442 1.31 10.89 28.49
C MET A 442 2.07 12.21 28.36
N THR A 443 1.69 13.23 29.14
CA THR A 443 2.36 14.54 29.15
C THR A 443 3.79 14.42 29.68
N LEU A 444 4.01 13.61 30.71
CA LEU A 444 5.32 13.37 31.31
C LEU A 444 6.26 12.64 30.33
N ILE A 445 5.76 11.60 29.64
CA ILE A 445 6.53 10.90 28.60
C ILE A 445 6.88 11.84 27.45
N THR A 446 5.93 12.67 27.01
CA THR A 446 6.18 13.65 25.94
C THR A 446 7.23 14.69 26.35
N LEU A 447 7.23 15.12 27.61
CA LEU A 447 8.27 16.02 28.15
C LEU A 447 9.64 15.32 28.17
N GLN A 448 9.69 14.04 28.57
CA GLN A 448 10.93 13.26 28.52
C GLN A 448 11.49 13.16 27.09
N MET A 449 10.64 12.89 26.10
CA MET A 449 11.04 12.88 24.68
C MET A 449 11.50 14.26 24.19
N ALA A 450 10.89 15.35 24.68
CA ALA A 450 11.27 16.71 24.31
C ALA A 450 12.71 17.05 24.75
N LEU A 451 13.13 16.55 25.92
CA LEU A 451 14.51 16.69 26.41
C LEU A 451 15.53 15.99 25.51
N GLY A 452 15.17 14.84 24.93
CA GLY A 452 16.00 14.13 23.95
C GLY A 452 16.10 14.84 22.59
N SER A 453 15.14 15.71 22.27
CA SER A 453 15.11 16.50 21.03
C SER A 453 15.95 17.77 21.14
N SER A 454 15.55 18.69 22.04
CA SER A 454 16.28 19.95 22.26
C SER A 454 15.81 20.65 23.54
N SER A 455 16.66 21.49 24.11
CA SER A 455 16.30 22.37 25.23
C SER A 455 15.10 23.26 24.90
N ALA A 456 15.00 23.76 23.66
CA ALA A 456 13.89 24.58 23.18
C ALA A 456 12.54 23.85 23.21
N ALA A 457 12.50 22.55 22.86
CA ALA A 457 11.28 21.75 22.91
C ALA A 457 10.79 21.54 24.34
N ALA A 458 11.69 21.14 25.23
CA ALA A 458 11.36 20.95 26.64
C ALA A 458 10.94 22.27 27.30
N ALA A 459 11.64 23.37 27.02
CA ALA A 459 11.29 24.70 27.52
C ALA A 459 9.87 25.13 27.09
N ALA A 460 9.54 25.02 25.79
CA ALA A 460 8.22 25.36 25.29
C ALA A 460 7.10 24.50 25.92
N MET A 461 7.38 23.22 26.19
CA MET A 461 6.42 22.36 26.88
C MET A 461 6.24 22.77 28.35
N LEU A 462 7.33 23.07 29.05
CA LEU A 462 7.31 23.53 30.44
C LEU A 462 6.56 24.88 30.59
N GLU A 463 6.72 25.80 29.65
CA GLU A 463 5.96 27.06 29.60
C GLU A 463 4.45 26.82 29.43
N ASN A 464 4.04 25.86 28.59
CA ASN A 464 2.62 25.52 28.46
C ASN A 464 2.04 24.86 29.73
N LEU A 465 2.87 24.13 30.50
CA LEU A 465 2.47 23.56 31.78
C LEU A 465 2.43 24.62 32.89
N TRP A 466 3.29 25.64 32.78
CA TRP A 466 3.35 26.82 33.64
C TRP A 466 2.04 27.61 33.58
N ASP A 467 1.59 27.97 32.38
CA ASP A 467 0.38 28.77 32.15
C ASP A 467 -0.89 28.11 32.69
N LYS A 468 -0.88 26.77 32.82
CA LYS A 468 -1.99 26.00 33.36
C LYS A 468 -1.95 25.83 34.89
N ALA A 469 -0.96 26.40 35.57
CA ALA A 469 -0.75 26.36 37.03
C ALA A 469 -0.70 24.94 37.64
N ILE A 470 -0.33 23.93 36.85
CA ILE A 470 -0.42 22.51 37.23
C ILE A 470 0.66 22.11 38.25
N LEU A 471 1.84 22.75 38.21
CA LEU A 471 3.00 22.39 39.04
C LEU A 471 3.04 23.17 40.38
N PRO A 472 3.60 22.62 41.48
CA PRO A 472 3.81 23.32 42.76
C PRO A 472 4.79 24.52 42.69
N ALA A 473 4.63 25.51 43.57
CA ALA A 473 5.37 26.78 43.55
C ALA A 473 6.91 26.67 43.72
N CYS A 474 7.42 25.64 44.42
CA CYS A 474 8.87 25.43 44.52
C CYS A 474 9.48 24.84 43.23
N GLN A 475 8.78 23.89 42.59
CA GLN A 475 9.18 23.33 41.30
C GLN A 475 9.07 24.38 40.18
N ARG A 476 8.10 25.30 40.29
CA ARG A 476 7.95 26.47 39.42
C ARG A 476 9.25 27.30 39.33
N GLN A 477 9.84 27.68 40.45
CA GLN A 477 10.97 28.63 40.44
C GLN A 477 12.24 28.03 39.78
N SER A 478 12.53 26.75 40.03
CA SER A 478 13.66 26.06 39.39
C SER A 478 13.50 25.93 37.88
N ILE A 479 12.28 25.67 37.39
CA ILE A 479 11.97 25.52 35.97
C ILE A 479 12.15 26.84 35.19
N LEU A 480 11.75 27.98 35.77
CA LEU A 480 11.96 29.32 35.17
C LEU A 480 13.43 29.71 35.09
N GLU A 481 14.21 29.42 36.13
CA GLU A 481 15.66 29.64 36.10
C GLU A 481 16.33 28.80 35.01
N TRP A 482 15.84 27.59 34.79
CA TRP A 482 16.35 26.67 33.77
C TRP A 482 15.91 27.03 32.34
N SER A 483 14.66 27.45 32.11
CA SER A 483 14.19 27.89 30.79
C SER A 483 14.85 29.21 30.37
N GLY A 484 15.01 30.15 31.31
CA GLY A 484 15.75 31.39 31.07
C GLY A 484 17.23 31.13 30.75
N ARG A 485 17.88 30.19 31.44
CA ARG A 485 19.29 29.84 31.15
C ARG A 485 19.48 29.07 29.85
N SER A 486 18.53 28.23 29.42
CA SER A 486 18.65 27.46 28.18
C SER A 486 18.29 28.26 26.93
N SER A 487 17.30 29.15 27.01
CA SER A 487 16.93 30.09 25.94
C SER A 487 18.03 31.13 25.65
N LEU A 488 18.87 31.44 26.64
CA LEU A 488 20.00 32.36 26.50
C LEU A 488 21.25 31.76 25.83
N GLN A 489 21.34 30.44 25.64
CA GLN A 489 22.60 29.82 25.23
C GLN A 489 22.71 29.47 23.74
N ASP A 490 21.63 29.40 22.95
CA ASP A 490 21.59 29.15 21.47
C ASP A 490 22.67 28.16 20.93
N GLN A 491 23.17 27.26 21.78
CA GLN A 491 24.25 26.32 21.50
C GLN A 491 23.70 24.94 21.77
N SER A 492 23.38 24.22 20.69
CA SER A 492 22.97 22.82 20.77
C SER A 492 24.04 21.94 20.15
N ALA A 493 24.50 20.94 20.90
CA ALA A 493 25.52 20.00 20.42
C ALA A 493 25.05 19.27 19.15
N LYS A 494 23.77 18.89 19.10
CA LYS A 494 23.17 18.24 17.93
C LYS A 494 23.11 19.15 16.71
N VAL A 495 22.88 20.46 16.90
CA VAL A 495 22.90 21.43 15.79
C VAL A 495 24.31 21.57 15.23
N GLY A 496 25.33 21.67 16.10
CA GLY A 496 26.73 21.67 15.66
C GLY A 496 27.08 20.42 14.86
N ARG A 497 26.61 19.25 15.30
CA ARG A 497 26.81 18.01 14.55
C ARG A 497 26.05 17.96 13.23
N LEU A 498 24.82 18.48 13.20
CA LEU A 498 24.02 18.60 11.98
C LEU A 498 24.76 19.42 10.92
N LEU A 499 25.33 20.56 11.30
CA LEU A 499 26.11 21.40 10.39
C LEU A 499 27.30 20.62 9.80
N GLY A 500 28.04 19.86 10.61
CA GLY A 500 29.11 18.99 10.09
C GLY A 500 28.60 17.88 9.15
N LEU A 501 27.42 17.31 9.42
CA LEU A 501 26.79 16.35 8.53
C LEU A 501 26.44 16.98 7.16
N LEU A 502 26.08 18.27 7.12
CA LEU A 502 25.81 18.97 5.87
C LEU A 502 27.06 19.12 5.01
N ASP A 503 28.26 19.13 5.58
CA ASP A 503 29.49 19.11 4.80
C ASP A 503 29.79 17.71 4.24
N GLU A 504 29.48 16.66 5.02
CA GLU A 504 29.67 15.25 4.64
C GLU A 504 28.66 14.77 3.58
N PHE A 505 27.44 15.29 3.59
CA PHE A 505 26.35 14.86 2.71
C PHE A 505 25.82 16.02 1.85
N PRO A 506 26.45 16.37 0.71
CA PRO A 506 26.15 17.58 -0.08
C PRO A 506 24.81 17.56 -0.84
N ASP A 507 24.07 16.47 -0.78
CA ASP A 507 22.78 16.27 -1.47
C ASP A 507 21.57 16.82 -0.66
N LYS A 508 20.35 16.66 -1.21
CA LYS A 508 19.10 17.03 -0.53
C LYS A 508 18.86 16.17 0.72
N LEU A 509 18.64 16.82 1.86
CA LEU A 509 18.46 16.18 3.16
C LEU A 509 17.12 16.57 3.79
N VAL A 510 16.33 15.56 4.18
CA VAL A 510 15.09 15.74 4.94
C VAL A 510 15.38 15.54 6.43
N ILE A 511 15.14 16.55 7.24
CA ILE A 511 15.40 16.57 8.68
C ILE A 511 14.06 16.42 9.41
N PHE A 512 13.92 15.36 10.20
CA PHE A 512 12.72 15.10 11.00
C PHE A 512 12.91 15.47 12.46
N THR A 513 11.87 16.09 13.03
CA THR A 513 11.72 16.41 14.45
C THR A 513 10.28 16.18 14.90
N GLN A 514 10.07 15.77 16.14
CA GLN A 514 8.72 15.70 16.74
C GLN A 514 8.18 17.08 17.11
N PHE A 515 9.04 18.02 17.49
CA PHE A 515 8.64 19.24 18.18
C PHE A 515 8.78 20.48 17.31
N ARG A 516 7.74 21.33 17.35
CA ARG A 516 7.69 22.63 16.65
C ARG A 516 8.77 23.60 17.08
N ALA A 517 9.03 23.66 18.39
CA ALA A 517 10.08 24.52 18.93
C ALA A 517 11.47 24.11 18.41
N THR A 518 11.74 22.82 18.27
CA THR A 518 12.97 22.31 17.64
C THR A 518 13.03 22.64 16.16
N GLN A 519 11.92 22.49 15.42
CA GLN A 519 11.87 22.88 14.00
C GLN A 519 12.23 24.35 13.82
N GLU A 520 11.68 25.24 14.65
CA GLU A 520 11.96 26.66 14.59
C GLU A 520 13.41 27.00 15.00
N MET A 521 13.93 26.34 16.03
CA MET A 521 15.34 26.43 16.43
C MET A 521 16.26 26.03 15.26
N LEU A 522 16.01 24.89 14.62
CA LEU A 522 16.78 24.40 13.47
C LEU A 522 16.71 25.37 12.30
N ARG A 523 15.52 25.89 11.98
CA ARG A 523 15.33 26.88 10.92
C ARG A 523 16.18 28.13 11.15
N ARG A 524 16.21 28.66 12.39
CA ARG A 524 17.04 29.83 12.74
C ARG A 524 18.53 29.55 12.54
N HIS A 525 19.04 28.44 13.09
CA HIS A 525 20.47 28.11 13.02
C HIS A 525 20.94 27.82 11.60
N LEU A 526 20.15 27.07 10.82
CA LEU A 526 20.49 26.75 9.43
C LEU A 526 20.44 28.00 8.54
N ALA A 527 19.49 28.91 8.77
CA ALA A 527 19.43 30.19 8.05
C ALA A 527 20.62 31.10 8.41
N GLN A 528 21.03 31.15 9.69
CA GLN A 528 22.24 31.87 10.12
C GLN A 528 23.52 31.31 9.49
N ALA A 529 23.57 29.99 9.28
CA ALA A 529 24.65 29.33 8.55
C ALA A 529 24.57 29.52 7.01
N GLY A 530 23.56 30.25 6.51
CA GLY A 530 23.41 30.57 5.09
C GLY A 530 22.72 29.51 4.25
N HIS A 531 22.04 28.54 4.86
CA HIS A 531 21.29 27.52 4.13
C HIS A 531 19.86 27.95 3.80
N ASP A 532 19.41 27.66 2.58
CA ASP A 532 17.99 27.73 2.19
C ASP A 532 17.26 26.46 2.67
N VAL A 533 16.19 26.66 3.44
CA VAL A 533 15.49 25.59 4.17
C VAL A 533 13.99 25.68 3.94
N ALA A 534 13.42 24.61 3.38
CA ALA A 534 11.99 24.41 3.32
C ALA A 534 11.46 23.93 4.68
N VAL A 535 10.32 24.45 5.12
CA VAL A 535 9.70 24.08 6.40
C VAL A 535 8.36 23.43 6.15
N PHE A 536 8.16 22.23 6.70
CA PHE A 536 6.95 21.47 6.53
C PHE A 536 6.38 21.02 7.88
N HIS A 537 5.11 21.33 8.12
CA HIS A 537 4.46 20.92 9.36
C HIS A 537 2.95 20.81 9.25
N GLY A 538 2.33 20.10 10.21
CA GLY A 538 0.89 19.77 10.18
C GLY A 538 -0.03 20.99 10.07
N GLY A 539 0.33 22.10 10.70
CA GLY A 539 -0.46 23.34 10.70
C GLY A 539 -0.36 24.21 9.43
N LEU A 540 0.38 23.77 8.40
CA LEU A 540 0.35 24.50 7.12
C LEU A 540 -0.99 24.23 6.40
N PRO A 541 -1.60 25.25 5.77
CA PRO A 541 -2.70 25.04 4.84
C PRO A 541 -2.21 24.22 3.64
N ARG A 542 -3.14 23.59 2.90
CA ARG A 542 -2.81 22.71 1.77
C ARG A 542 -1.86 23.36 0.75
N LEU A 543 -2.16 24.58 0.33
CA LEU A 543 -1.31 25.34 -0.59
C LEU A 543 0.09 25.60 -0.01
N GLY A 544 0.18 25.91 1.29
CA GLY A 544 1.46 26.07 1.97
C GLY A 544 2.27 24.78 2.02
N LYS A 545 1.61 23.63 2.22
CA LYS A 545 2.25 22.31 2.15
C LYS A 545 2.79 22.01 0.75
N GLU A 546 2.03 22.32 -0.30
CA GLU A 546 2.45 22.15 -1.69
C GLU A 546 3.63 23.07 -2.03
N ALA A 547 3.57 24.35 -1.63
CA ALA A 547 4.66 25.31 -1.79
C ALA A 547 5.95 24.87 -1.07
N ALA A 548 5.87 24.31 0.14
CA ALA A 548 7.04 23.81 0.85
C ALA A 548 7.69 22.60 0.15
N ILE A 549 6.89 21.71 -0.44
CA ILE A 549 7.42 20.57 -1.23
C ILE A 549 8.08 21.08 -2.51
N GLU A 550 7.47 22.05 -3.19
CA GLU A 550 8.05 22.62 -4.42
C GLU A 550 9.35 23.38 -4.12
N HIS A 551 9.36 24.20 -3.07
CA HIS A 551 10.55 24.88 -2.58
C HIS A 551 11.68 23.89 -2.31
N PHE A 552 11.39 22.78 -1.63
CA PHE A 552 12.36 21.70 -1.41
C PHE A 552 12.76 20.96 -2.68
N ARG A 553 11.87 20.82 -3.67
CA ARG A 553 12.21 20.12 -4.92
C ARG A 553 13.12 20.98 -5.78
N GLU A 554 12.78 22.25 -5.98
CA GLU A 554 13.38 23.13 -6.98
C GLU A 554 14.64 23.84 -6.48
N SER A 555 14.61 24.45 -5.28
CA SER A 555 15.72 25.32 -4.84
C SER A 555 16.35 24.90 -3.51
N ALA A 556 15.57 24.62 -2.47
CA ALA A 556 16.11 24.33 -1.16
C ALA A 556 16.80 22.96 -1.14
N ARG A 557 17.95 22.91 -0.44
CA ARG A 557 18.68 21.67 -0.20
C ARG A 557 18.17 20.94 1.05
N LEU A 558 17.58 21.67 1.99
CA LEU A 558 17.17 21.14 3.29
C LEU A 558 15.66 21.28 3.45
N MET A 559 15.05 20.28 4.07
CA MET A 559 13.64 20.35 4.47
C MET A 559 13.50 19.90 5.92
N ILE A 560 12.92 20.74 6.78
CA ILE A 560 12.61 20.35 8.16
C ILE A 560 11.14 19.96 8.26
N CYS A 561 10.87 18.72 8.66
CA CYS A 561 9.55 18.13 8.78
C CYS A 561 9.17 17.83 10.22
N THR A 562 7.96 18.22 10.64
CA THR A 562 7.34 17.63 11.84
C THR A 562 6.60 16.34 11.50
N GLU A 563 6.43 15.47 12.50
CA GLU A 563 5.72 14.18 12.39
C GLU A 563 4.33 14.33 11.73
N SER A 564 3.48 15.19 12.29
CA SER A 564 2.12 15.49 11.78
C SER A 564 2.08 16.22 10.43
N GLY A 565 3.22 16.66 9.92
CA GLY A 565 3.31 17.30 8.62
C GLY A 565 3.42 16.29 7.49
N SER A 566 4.39 15.40 7.59
CA SER A 566 4.84 14.58 6.45
C SER A 566 3.92 13.42 6.04
N GLU A 567 2.81 13.22 6.77
CA GLU A 567 1.92 12.09 6.54
C GLU A 567 1.45 12.00 5.07
N GLY A 568 1.67 10.83 4.49
CA GLY A 568 1.26 10.48 3.12
C GLY A 568 2.05 11.12 1.97
N ARG A 569 3.06 11.98 2.20
CA ARG A 569 3.79 12.66 1.10
C ARG A 569 4.95 11.85 0.55
N ASN A 570 5.20 12.00 -0.76
CA ASN A 570 6.27 11.34 -1.49
C ASN A 570 7.47 12.30 -1.60
N LEU A 571 8.61 11.94 -1.02
CA LEU A 571 9.86 12.70 -1.04
C LEU A 571 10.99 11.93 -1.74
N GLN A 572 10.66 10.99 -2.63
CA GLN A 572 11.63 10.13 -3.35
C GLN A 572 12.66 10.89 -4.20
N PHE A 573 12.44 12.18 -4.48
CA PHE A 573 13.46 13.03 -5.13
C PHE A 573 14.63 13.38 -4.18
N ALA A 574 14.48 13.12 -2.88
CA ALA A 574 15.57 13.11 -1.90
C ALA A 574 15.92 11.66 -1.53
N HIS A 575 17.16 11.46 -1.08
CA HIS A 575 17.69 10.15 -0.66
C HIS A 575 18.50 10.23 0.64
N GLY A 576 18.59 11.42 1.26
CA GLY A 576 19.14 11.60 2.60
C GLY A 576 18.03 11.95 3.59
N LEU A 577 18.01 11.27 4.73
CA LEU A 577 17.14 11.54 5.86
C LEU A 577 17.96 11.71 7.14
N CYS A 578 17.67 12.74 7.92
CA CYS A 578 18.23 12.92 9.26
C CYS A 578 17.09 12.91 10.29
N ASN A 579 17.09 11.94 11.19
CA ASN A 579 16.26 11.99 12.40
C ASN A 579 17.01 12.81 13.45
N PHE A 580 16.63 14.08 13.62
CA PHE A 580 17.25 14.96 14.61
C PHE A 580 16.87 14.56 16.04
N ASP A 581 15.63 14.11 16.20
CA ASP A 581 15.17 13.36 17.36
C ASP A 581 14.49 12.07 16.93
N LEU A 582 14.55 11.08 17.81
CA LEU A 582 13.97 9.78 17.59
C LEU A 582 12.72 9.58 18.41
N PRO A 583 11.59 9.21 17.76
CA PRO A 583 10.44 8.72 18.48
C PRO A 583 10.80 7.38 19.12
N TRP A 584 10.19 7.11 20.28
CA TRP A 584 10.40 5.82 20.94
C TRP A 584 9.71 4.69 20.16
N ASN A 585 8.63 4.97 19.40
CA ASN A 585 7.99 3.98 18.52
C ASN A 585 8.81 3.75 17.24
N PRO A 586 9.31 2.53 16.99
CA PRO A 586 10.04 2.19 15.77
C PRO A 586 9.21 2.40 14.50
N MET A 587 7.87 2.26 14.59
CA MET A 587 6.97 2.47 13.47
C MET A 587 7.03 3.89 12.94
N LYS A 588 7.13 4.88 13.84
CA LYS A 588 7.26 6.28 13.42
C LYS A 588 8.56 6.51 12.66
N ILE A 589 9.66 5.83 13.04
CA ILE A 589 10.94 5.90 12.32
C ILE A 589 10.81 5.28 10.93
N GLU A 590 10.23 4.08 10.84
CA GLU A 590 10.03 3.40 9.55
C GLU A 590 9.13 4.21 8.61
N GLN A 591 8.09 4.86 9.14
CA GLN A 591 7.22 5.75 8.36
C GLN A 591 7.98 6.96 7.80
N ARG A 592 8.94 7.51 8.55
CA ARG A 592 9.82 8.60 8.08
C ARG A 592 10.74 8.11 6.96
N ILE A 593 11.40 6.96 7.14
CA ILE A 593 12.27 6.34 6.12
C ILE A 593 11.47 6.02 4.86
N GLY A 594 10.26 5.49 5.03
CA GLY A 594 9.32 5.24 3.95
C GLY A 594 8.97 6.49 3.13
N ARG A 595 9.19 7.73 3.60
CA ARG A 595 8.98 8.92 2.75
C ARG A 595 9.96 9.00 1.58
N LEU A 596 11.13 8.38 1.72
CA LEU A 596 12.20 8.36 0.71
C LEU A 596 12.42 6.95 0.14
N SER A 597 12.40 5.92 0.98
CA SER A 597 12.67 4.52 0.61
C SER A 597 11.37 3.78 0.28
N ARG A 598 10.88 3.93 -0.95
CA ARG A 598 9.68 3.28 -1.50
C ARG A 598 9.89 2.87 -2.96
N ILE A 599 8.98 2.07 -3.51
CA ILE A 599 8.96 1.71 -4.94
C ILE A 599 8.99 2.97 -5.81
N GLY A 600 9.97 3.06 -6.71
CA GLY A 600 10.25 4.24 -7.55
C GLY A 600 11.48 5.04 -7.12
N GLN A 601 12.02 4.80 -5.92
CA GLN A 601 13.33 5.33 -5.53
C GLN A 601 14.44 4.68 -6.37
N LYS A 602 15.36 5.49 -6.88
CA LYS A 602 16.46 5.05 -7.76
C LYS A 602 17.84 5.19 -7.13
N ARG A 603 17.94 5.94 -6.03
CA ARG A 603 19.20 6.18 -5.29
C ARG A 603 19.14 5.47 -3.93
N ASP A 604 20.26 4.92 -3.50
CA ASP A 604 20.40 4.38 -2.14
C ASP A 604 20.06 5.45 -1.09
N VAL A 605 19.37 5.02 -0.04
CA VAL A 605 18.82 5.92 0.98
C VAL A 605 19.74 5.92 2.19
N TYR A 606 20.20 7.12 2.58
CA TYR A 606 21.05 7.33 3.74
C TYR A 606 20.20 7.87 4.90
N VAL A 607 20.27 7.19 6.05
CA VAL A 607 19.52 7.51 7.26
C VAL A 607 20.49 7.88 8.37
N PHE A 608 20.50 9.14 8.78
CA PHE A 608 21.33 9.66 9.87
C PHE A 608 20.47 9.79 11.13
N ASN A 609 20.81 9.08 12.20
CA ASN A 609 20.05 9.09 13.45
C ASN A 609 20.83 9.81 14.54
N PHE A 610 20.33 10.94 15.02
CA PHE A 610 20.96 11.70 16.09
C PHE A 610 20.34 11.39 17.44
N VAL A 611 21.17 10.98 18.39
CA VAL A 611 20.78 10.74 19.78
C VAL A 611 21.68 11.50 20.72
N ALA A 612 21.12 12.03 21.79
CA ALA A 612 21.92 12.56 22.87
C ALA A 612 22.50 11.37 23.67
N ALA A 613 23.80 11.38 23.92
CA ALA A 613 24.45 10.28 24.64
C ALA A 613 23.89 10.16 26.07
N GLY A 614 23.62 8.92 26.51
CA GLY A 614 23.15 8.64 27.87
C GLY A 614 21.68 9.02 28.13
N THR A 615 20.85 9.14 27.09
CA THR A 615 19.41 9.37 27.22
C THR A 615 18.59 8.11 26.92
N VAL A 616 17.28 8.18 27.16
CA VAL A 616 16.33 7.09 26.86
C VAL A 616 16.36 6.74 25.37
N GLU A 617 16.37 7.75 24.50
CA GLU A 617 16.43 7.59 23.05
C GLU A 617 17.69 6.85 22.59
N SER A 618 18.83 7.11 23.24
CA SER A 618 20.07 6.40 22.95
C SER A 618 19.96 4.90 23.26
N ALA A 619 19.28 4.53 24.35
CA ALA A 619 19.05 3.13 24.70
C ALA A 619 18.06 2.47 23.74
N VAL A 620 16.97 3.17 23.37
CA VAL A 620 16.01 2.70 22.36
C VAL A 620 16.73 2.46 21.04
N LEU A 621 17.48 3.44 20.53
CA LEU A 621 18.16 3.30 19.24
C LEU A 621 19.17 2.17 19.24
N HIS A 622 19.96 2.03 20.31
CA HIS A 622 20.92 0.92 20.43
C HIS A 622 20.22 -0.43 20.32
N LEU A 623 19.07 -0.59 20.98
CA LEU A 623 18.25 -1.79 20.89
C LEU A 623 17.71 -2.00 19.46
N LEU A 624 17.21 -0.96 18.78
CA LEU A 624 16.67 -1.05 17.42
C LEU A 624 17.75 -1.36 16.37
N GLU A 625 18.96 -0.87 16.58
CA GLU A 625 20.10 -1.13 15.70
C GLU A 625 20.72 -2.50 15.98
N ALA A 626 21.12 -2.78 17.22
CA ALA A 626 21.89 -3.97 17.56
C ALA A 626 21.07 -5.28 17.58
N LYS A 627 19.77 -5.20 17.91
CA LYS A 627 18.92 -6.40 18.05
C LYS A 627 17.96 -6.57 16.89
N LEU A 628 17.40 -5.47 16.38
CA LEU A 628 16.46 -5.53 15.27
C LEU A 628 17.10 -5.32 13.89
N ASN A 629 18.29 -4.71 13.78
CA ASN A 629 18.79 -4.13 12.53
C ASN A 629 17.68 -3.36 11.79
N MET A 630 16.90 -2.56 12.53
CA MET A 630 15.63 -2.02 12.04
C MET A 630 15.78 -1.28 10.71
N PHE A 631 16.91 -0.59 10.51
CA PHE A 631 17.15 0.22 9.32
C PHE A 631 17.43 -0.59 8.03
N GLU A 632 17.76 -1.88 8.15
CA GLU A 632 17.93 -2.80 7.03
C GLU A 632 16.61 -3.51 6.68
N LEU A 633 15.66 -3.54 7.62
CA LEU A 633 14.34 -4.13 7.41
C LEU A 633 13.56 -3.32 6.37
N VAL A 634 12.66 -3.99 5.65
CA VAL A 634 11.82 -3.34 4.65
C VAL A 634 10.48 -2.91 5.29
N ILE A 635 9.81 -1.94 4.66
CA ILE A 635 8.54 -1.37 5.10
C ILE A 635 7.58 -2.48 5.56
N GLY A 636 7.12 -2.38 6.80
CA GLY A 636 6.13 -3.25 7.45
C GLY A 636 6.68 -4.53 8.08
N GLU A 637 7.94 -4.93 7.83
CA GLU A 637 8.55 -6.06 8.53
C GLU A 637 8.73 -5.76 10.02
N VAL A 638 9.03 -4.51 10.35
CA VAL A 638 9.17 -4.05 11.74
C VAL A 638 7.85 -4.22 12.50
N ASP A 639 6.70 -3.93 11.87
CA ASP A 639 5.39 -4.05 12.51
C ASP A 639 5.08 -5.52 12.85
N MET A 640 5.37 -6.43 11.92
CA MET A 640 5.24 -7.88 12.12
C MET A 640 6.10 -8.40 13.28
N ILE A 641 7.31 -7.84 13.45
CA ILE A 641 8.20 -8.23 14.54
C ILE A 641 7.69 -7.68 15.88
N LEU A 642 7.24 -6.42 15.91
CA LEU A 642 6.71 -5.79 17.12
C LEU A 642 5.38 -6.41 17.58
N GLY A 643 4.49 -6.76 16.65
CA GLY A 643 3.21 -7.41 16.95
C GLY A 643 3.37 -8.76 17.67
N ASN A 644 4.48 -9.46 17.45
CA ASN A 644 4.80 -10.69 18.18
C ASN A 644 5.28 -10.46 19.64
N LEU A 645 5.56 -9.21 20.05
CA LEU A 645 6.18 -8.91 21.33
C LEU A 645 5.17 -8.69 22.47
N ASP A 646 4.11 -7.92 22.20
CA ASP A 646 2.98 -7.64 23.09
C ASP A 646 1.82 -7.05 22.26
N GLU A 647 0.77 -7.83 21.98
CA GLU A 647 -0.35 -7.39 21.12
C GLU A 647 -1.21 -6.28 21.75
N GLU A 648 -1.10 -6.03 23.07
CA GLU A 648 -2.01 -5.14 23.79
C GLU A 648 -1.43 -3.75 24.10
N ARG A 649 -0.12 -3.55 23.92
CA ARG A 649 0.57 -2.32 24.31
C ARG A 649 1.42 -1.74 23.19
N GLU A 650 1.39 -0.42 23.07
CA GLU A 650 2.29 0.32 22.18
C GLU A 650 3.73 0.22 22.68
N PHE A 651 4.69 0.18 21.76
CA PHE A 651 6.10 0.07 22.11
C PHE A 651 6.60 1.23 22.99
N GLU A 652 6.06 2.45 22.78
CA GLU A 652 6.40 3.64 23.59
C GLU A 652 6.02 3.45 25.05
N ASP A 653 4.89 2.78 25.31
CA ASP A 653 4.42 2.51 26.67
C ASP A 653 5.33 1.51 27.38
N ILE A 654 5.79 0.48 26.67
CA ILE A 654 6.75 -0.51 27.20
C ILE A 654 8.05 0.19 27.59
N VAL A 655 8.62 1.01 26.70
CA VAL A 655 9.86 1.76 26.99
C VAL A 655 9.67 2.71 28.17
N ALA A 656 8.53 3.43 28.22
CA ALA A 656 8.22 4.35 29.30
C ALA A 656 8.11 3.62 30.65
N ASP A 657 7.48 2.44 30.68
CA ASP A 657 7.37 1.62 31.89
C ASP A 657 8.73 1.10 32.35
N GLU A 658 9.58 0.60 31.44
CA GLU A 658 10.93 0.15 31.80
C GLU A 658 11.83 1.29 32.29
N TRP A 659 11.69 2.49 31.71
CA TRP A 659 12.41 3.68 32.16
C TRP A 659 11.91 4.17 33.53
N ALA A 660 10.59 4.21 33.71
CA ALA A 660 9.99 4.60 34.98
C ALA A 660 10.33 3.59 36.09
N ALA A 661 10.36 2.28 35.80
CA ALA A 661 10.65 1.27 36.82
C ALA A 661 12.11 1.22 37.27
N ALA A 662 13.04 1.82 36.52
CA ALA A 662 14.47 1.76 36.80
C ALA A 662 14.92 2.80 37.84
N ALA A 663 15.62 2.36 38.88
CA ALA A 663 16.15 3.26 39.92
C ALA A 663 17.36 4.08 39.44
N ASN A 664 18.13 3.54 38.50
CA ASN A 664 19.34 4.18 37.97
C ASN A 664 19.61 3.77 36.50
N ALA A 665 20.63 4.36 35.90
CA ALA A 665 20.98 4.14 34.50
C ALA A 665 21.41 2.70 34.18
N ASP A 666 22.09 2.02 35.11
CA ASP A 666 22.55 0.65 34.92
C ASP A 666 21.38 -0.34 34.95
N GLU A 667 20.43 -0.17 35.87
CA GLU A 667 19.21 -0.96 35.92
C GLU A 667 18.37 -0.74 34.64
N PHE A 668 18.26 0.51 34.19
CA PHE A 668 17.56 0.82 32.95
C PHE A 668 18.23 0.14 31.74
N ALA A 669 19.57 0.17 31.66
CA ALA A 669 20.30 -0.51 30.60
C ALA A 669 20.06 -2.03 30.62
N ALA A 670 20.05 -2.66 31.80
CA ALA A 670 19.76 -4.09 31.95
C ALA A 670 18.32 -4.44 31.51
N ARG A 671 17.33 -3.61 31.87
CA ARG A 671 15.94 -3.76 31.43
C ARG A 671 15.80 -3.64 29.91
N MET A 672 16.46 -2.64 29.32
CA MET A 672 16.49 -2.46 27.87
C MET A 672 17.17 -3.64 27.16
N GLU A 673 18.22 -4.23 27.74
CA GLU A 673 18.85 -5.43 27.18
C GLU A 673 17.90 -6.65 27.20
N MET A 674 17.11 -6.83 28.26
CA MET A 674 16.08 -7.87 28.31
C MET A 674 15.00 -7.66 27.24
N LEU A 675 14.53 -6.42 27.06
CA LEU A 675 13.60 -6.06 26.00
C LEU A 675 14.20 -6.34 24.62
N GLY A 676 15.48 -6.01 24.42
CA GLY A 676 16.24 -6.29 23.21
C GLY A 676 16.33 -7.78 22.87
N ASN A 677 16.53 -8.63 23.87
CA ASN A 677 16.57 -10.09 23.67
C ASN A 677 15.20 -10.67 23.29
N ARG A 678 14.11 -10.13 23.85
CA ARG A 678 12.73 -10.48 23.43
C ARG A 678 12.49 -10.10 21.97
N LEU A 679 12.94 -8.92 21.55
CA LEU A 679 12.83 -8.45 20.18
C LEU A 679 13.66 -9.28 19.20
N LEU A 680 14.88 -9.66 19.58
CA LEU A 680 15.72 -10.54 18.77
C LEU A 680 15.04 -11.90 18.57
N ALA A 681 14.44 -12.47 19.63
CA ALA A 681 13.68 -13.71 19.52
C ALA A 681 12.47 -13.56 18.57
N ALA A 682 11.72 -12.46 18.68
CA ALA A 682 10.61 -12.16 17.77
C ALA A 682 11.07 -12.00 16.32
N LYS A 683 12.20 -11.33 16.08
CA LYS A 683 12.83 -11.19 14.75
C LYS A 683 13.23 -12.54 14.16
N VAL A 684 13.90 -13.38 14.94
CA VAL A 684 14.31 -14.73 14.48
C VAL A 684 13.08 -15.57 14.13
N ALA A 685 12.04 -15.53 14.97
CA ALA A 685 10.78 -16.22 14.70
C ALA A 685 10.14 -15.73 13.39
N TYR A 686 10.11 -14.42 13.15
CA TYR A 686 9.60 -13.82 11.90
C TYR A 686 10.36 -14.31 10.66
N PHE A 687 11.70 -14.30 10.66
CA PHE A 687 12.47 -14.75 9.49
C PHE A 687 12.37 -16.26 9.25
N GLN A 688 12.31 -17.07 10.31
CA GLN A 688 12.05 -18.50 10.19
C GLN A 688 10.68 -18.76 9.56
N GLN A 689 9.65 -18.04 10.03
CA GLN A 689 8.31 -18.08 9.47
C GLN A 689 8.30 -17.69 7.98
N ARG A 690 8.95 -16.58 7.61
CA ARG A 690 9.04 -16.14 6.21
C ARG A 690 9.67 -17.22 5.32
N SER A 691 10.76 -17.86 5.77
CA SER A 691 11.41 -18.95 5.03
C SER A 691 10.51 -20.19 4.87
N GLN A 692 9.69 -20.48 5.89
CA GLN A 692 8.71 -21.58 5.82
C GLN A 692 7.57 -21.26 4.85
N ASP A 693 7.01 -20.05 4.90
CA ASP A 693 6.01 -19.56 3.94
C ASP A 693 6.56 -19.62 2.51
N GLU A 694 7.84 -19.30 2.31
CA GLU A 694 8.48 -19.38 1.00
C GLU A 694 8.51 -20.81 0.44
N LYS A 695 8.82 -21.80 1.28
CA LYS A 695 8.79 -23.22 0.93
C LYS A 695 7.37 -23.72 0.67
N LEU A 696 6.40 -23.23 1.43
CA LEU A 696 5.00 -23.66 1.35
C LEU A 696 4.30 -23.11 0.09
N PHE A 697 4.49 -21.83 -0.24
CA PHE A 697 3.68 -21.17 -1.25
C PHE A 697 4.38 -20.92 -2.58
N GLY A 698 5.72 -20.83 -2.62
CA GLY A 698 6.45 -20.59 -3.88
C GLY A 698 5.94 -19.36 -4.66
N ASN A 699 6.10 -19.39 -5.99
CA ASN A 699 5.55 -18.39 -6.92
C ASN A 699 4.18 -18.80 -7.50
N ARG A 700 3.56 -19.88 -7.00
CA ARG A 700 2.41 -20.54 -7.62
C ARG A 700 1.09 -19.75 -7.53
N PHE A 701 1.06 -18.64 -6.79
CA PHE A 701 -0.13 -17.82 -6.56
C PHE A 701 0.02 -16.39 -7.11
N ALA A 702 1.07 -16.13 -7.90
CA ALA A 702 1.15 -14.88 -8.64
C ALA A 702 0.02 -14.85 -9.70
N PRO A 703 -0.64 -13.71 -9.94
CA PRO A 703 -1.60 -13.58 -11.02
C PRO A 703 -0.99 -14.03 -12.35
N GLU A 704 -1.71 -14.87 -13.11
CA GLU A 704 -1.32 -15.26 -14.47
C GLU A 704 -1.26 -14.02 -15.39
N GLY A 705 -0.28 -14.01 -16.30
CA GLY A 705 0.01 -12.91 -17.23
C GLY A 705 -0.93 -12.85 -18.41
#